data_AF-A0A9D9SBR1-F1
#
_entry.id   AF-A0A9D9SBR1-F1
#
_cell.length_a   1.000
_cell.length_b   1.000
_cell.length_c   1.000
_cell.angle_alpha   90.00
_cell.angle_beta   90.00
_cell.angle_gamma   90.00
#
_symmetry.space_group_name_H-M   'P 1'
#
loop_
_entity.id
_entity.type
_entity.pdbx_description
1 polymer ?
#
loop_
_entity_poly.entity_id
_entity_poly.type
_entity_poly.pdbx_seq_one_letter_code
_entity_poly.pdbx_strand_id
1 'polypeptide(L)'
;ANTGLVPTARTRTVLPLAFSALGTDRSKASIAAAFNQFNGCTVGTNCLLASDISDVAFRILNLRNPVTGGFYLPSISNYRALGIVDQTGTGSFQAGFFPTVTSVTRQRNNPLVEVISVEPSTFKQHQFTSRIDGQLSTHNSISGTLFFANFPGLDSFPDPNSLASPTTLRRNDRNRTLSIGNTHIFSPNFVNEVRFGYFYLNNTRALTEDFSTGDFTNSFVGVNNPASTFDPSVSTTRLGHYIGRNNIANFSFGGPNDSFNKRKQVTYSIGDNASWTTGSHSIKFGGEFKSHQYDTNLPEEQATEFEKFDSFTQFLTGNATEADTQYGITDKSFRFKDFGFYVADDWKITRKLNLNLGLRYELFMWPTEKNGRIGNFDLEPYKPCFATTGGTNALCDNPTAGFIVPSNVRDTSVSIVDSAIAATVKAGSKHTLNGQDVNNFAPRVGLAYSVSDKLVFRGGYGLFYDRPSAAFINTIFSNYPFLREVEITVPSGNVAIQSAFSGVPTNIPLNQWLPFRIVRSSGATGSYSIRDNTPVFVDSRGTPQGTGCVPSTGLNCTRGNIAETFEFRAIDRNLKTPYVHQWNVGAQYEIMKDLMFEARYVGTSGKNLLIANALNQGFDLNDPNTPDHIYERFNLAYVAAGSPNGPLNVGSTARARGTGVAFGFLNTVTGRQDLNLSAANGTFINFEARVPILGFNVPEALLLQSKGHSNYHGGQFSLTKRLSRGLQFNVAYTFSKSIDIMSTDPGSTAGGGKPDVPNSGFIAQGDARNLENNRAVSDFDRTHRFSTNFVWEIPTGGSKNRFLTGWSVSGFFQAQSGSPFTVFASEPEIANASQLTSLTRGSGGIYRLGFGRPNINCTAADAISGYSAGNVPVINTSCFSSPLGGFGNLGRNTFRGPMQKRFDLSFAKSTKINERMSFELGFDLFNVFDTVNFQSPNSDLQDSVDFGVITNTTGGPRVGQFRAKFRF
;
A
#
# COMPACT_ATOMS: atom_id res chain seq x y z
N ALA A 1 -29.63 9.79 -4.46
CA ALA A 1 -29.88 8.74 -3.45
C ALA A 1 -29.20 9.20 -2.17
N ASN A 2 -29.94 9.34 -1.07
CA ASN A 2 -29.34 9.63 0.22
C ASN A 2 -28.80 8.30 0.76
N THR A 3 -27.54 8.01 0.48
CA THR A 3 -26.84 6.87 1.06
C THR A 3 -26.67 7.14 2.54
N GLY A 4 -27.42 6.41 3.36
CA GLY A 4 -27.24 6.40 4.80
C GLY A 4 -25.82 6.00 5.16
N LEU A 5 -25.30 6.68 6.18
CA LEU A 5 -24.13 6.25 6.96
C LEU A 5 -24.18 4.73 7.15
N VAL A 6 -23.08 4.03 6.86
CA VAL A 6 -22.82 2.73 7.46
C VAL A 6 -22.00 3.00 8.71
N PRO A 7 -22.59 2.94 9.93
CA PRO A 7 -21.83 3.12 11.15
C PRO A 7 -21.01 1.85 11.40
N THR A 8 -19.79 1.79 10.89
CA THR A 8 -18.81 0.82 11.38
C THR A 8 -18.10 1.40 12.60
N ALA A 9 -18.21 0.66 13.71
CA ALA A 9 -17.58 0.86 15.02
C ALA A 9 -18.14 2.00 15.91
N ARG A 10 -19.05 1.61 16.82
CA ARG A 10 -19.28 2.34 18.07
C ARG A 10 -18.14 2.01 19.03
N THR A 11 -17.36 3.01 19.44
CA THR A 11 -16.43 2.89 20.57
C THR A 11 -16.48 4.18 21.38
N ARG A 12 -16.66 4.04 22.71
CA ARG A 12 -16.83 5.13 23.67
C ARG A 12 -15.50 5.38 24.36
N THR A 13 -14.97 6.60 24.29
CA THR A 13 -13.63 6.95 24.80
C THR A 13 -13.67 7.93 25.98
N VAL A 14 -12.55 8.04 26.71
CA VAL A 14 -12.36 8.95 27.85
C VAL A 14 -12.14 10.41 27.44
N LEU A 15 -11.58 10.65 26.24
CA LEU A 15 -11.33 12.00 25.71
C LEU A 15 -12.57 12.87 25.54
N PRO A 16 -13.72 12.37 25.03
CA PRO A 16 -14.97 13.12 25.04
C PRO A 16 -15.37 13.66 26.42
N LEU A 17 -15.03 12.94 27.51
CA LEU A 17 -15.30 13.40 28.88
C LEU A 17 -14.32 14.49 29.32
N ALA A 18 -13.03 14.36 29.01
CA ALA A 18 -12.04 15.41 29.26
C ALA A 18 -12.39 16.72 28.54
N PHE A 19 -12.81 16.64 27.27
CA PHE A 19 -13.25 17.82 26.53
C PHE A 19 -14.56 18.42 27.06
N SER A 20 -15.46 17.59 27.61
CA SER A 20 -16.67 18.09 28.27
C SER A 20 -16.38 18.83 29.58
N ALA A 21 -15.32 18.43 30.29
CA ALA A 21 -14.91 19.04 31.56
C ALA A 21 -14.21 20.42 31.38
N LEU A 22 -13.64 20.69 30.21
CA LEU A 22 -12.99 21.97 29.88
C LEU A 22 -13.93 23.18 29.98
N GLY A 23 -15.24 23.02 29.79
CA GLY A 23 -16.18 24.14 29.81
C GLY A 23 -15.78 25.27 28.84
N THR A 24 -15.97 26.52 29.27
CA THR A 24 -15.61 27.73 28.49
C THR A 24 -14.19 28.25 28.76
N ASP A 25 -13.57 27.89 29.89
CA ASP A 25 -12.19 28.25 30.22
C ASP A 25 -11.24 27.23 29.58
N ARG A 26 -10.47 27.67 28.57
CA ARG A 26 -9.49 26.84 27.85
C ARG A 26 -8.06 27.31 28.05
N SER A 27 -7.79 27.93 29.20
CA SER A 27 -6.42 28.18 29.65
C SER A 27 -5.63 26.87 29.75
N LYS A 28 -4.30 26.95 29.66
CA LYS A 28 -3.43 25.77 29.87
C LYS A 28 -3.70 25.08 31.22
N ALA A 29 -4.01 25.86 32.26
CA ALA A 29 -4.38 25.34 33.58
C ALA A 29 -5.69 24.54 33.55
N SER A 30 -6.73 25.05 32.87
CA SER A 30 -7.99 24.32 32.69
C SER A 30 -7.81 23.04 31.86
N ILE A 31 -6.99 23.10 30.79
CA ILE A 31 -6.64 21.90 29.99
C ILE A 31 -5.97 20.84 30.85
N ALA A 32 -4.93 21.20 31.61
CA ALA A 32 -4.26 20.27 32.50
C ALA A 32 -5.22 19.67 33.55
N ALA A 33 -6.06 20.51 34.18
CA ALA A 33 -7.03 20.07 35.19
C ALA A 33 -8.08 19.10 34.63
N ALA A 34 -8.63 19.39 33.45
CA ALA A 34 -9.63 18.55 32.80
C ALA A 34 -9.09 17.16 32.46
N PHE A 35 -7.86 17.08 31.95
CA PHE A 35 -7.23 15.80 31.64
C PHE A 35 -6.81 15.02 32.90
N ASN A 36 -6.30 15.70 33.92
CA ASN A 36 -5.93 15.08 35.20
C ASN A 36 -7.12 14.42 35.91
N GLN A 37 -8.35 14.95 35.74
CA GLN A 37 -9.57 14.34 36.28
C GLN A 37 -9.80 12.90 35.80
N PHE A 38 -9.27 12.55 34.62
CA PHE A 38 -9.48 11.25 33.98
C PHE A 38 -8.20 10.41 33.82
N ASN A 39 -7.01 11.01 34.02
CA ASN A 39 -5.71 10.33 33.93
C ASN A 39 -5.33 9.50 35.16
N GLY A 40 -6.13 9.51 36.23
CA GLY A 40 -5.84 8.75 37.45
C GLY A 40 -4.55 9.16 38.15
N CYS A 41 -4.10 10.40 37.93
CA CYS A 41 -2.86 10.91 38.52
C CYS A 41 -3.00 11.16 40.03
N THR A 42 -1.89 11.06 40.76
CA THR A 42 -1.85 11.34 42.20
C THR A 42 -1.29 12.75 42.40
N VAL A 43 -1.96 13.58 43.20
CA VAL A 43 -1.49 14.96 43.47
C VAL A 43 -0.04 14.91 43.99
N GLY A 44 0.88 15.55 43.26
CA GLY A 44 2.31 15.56 43.55
C GLY A 44 3.14 14.48 42.82
N THR A 45 2.53 13.64 41.96
CA THR A 45 3.24 12.63 41.16
C THR A 45 2.51 12.36 39.84
N ASN A 46 3.16 12.63 38.71
CA ASN A 46 2.71 12.32 37.33
C ASN A 46 1.43 13.03 36.82
N CYS A 47 0.98 14.12 37.46
CA CYS A 47 -0.09 14.97 36.94
C CYS A 47 0.42 15.99 35.91
N LEU A 48 -0.39 16.32 34.90
CA LEU A 48 -0.14 17.44 33.99
C LEU A 48 -0.17 18.77 34.76
N LEU A 49 0.85 19.59 34.56
CA LEU A 49 0.88 20.98 35.00
C LEU A 49 0.49 21.91 33.85
N ALA A 50 0.07 23.14 34.17
CA ALA A 50 -0.18 24.16 33.15
C ALA A 50 1.06 24.46 32.28
N SER A 51 2.26 24.31 32.86
CA SER A 51 3.55 24.43 32.16
C SER A 51 3.83 23.29 31.19
N ASP A 52 3.21 22.14 31.38
CA ASP A 52 3.41 20.96 30.53
C ASP A 52 2.59 21.04 29.25
N ILE A 53 1.57 21.91 29.20
CA ILE A 53 0.79 22.13 27.99
C ILE A 53 1.60 23.00 27.02
N SER A 54 2.00 22.42 25.89
CA SER A 54 2.76 23.11 24.84
C SER A 54 1.96 24.24 24.19
N ASP A 55 2.67 25.21 23.60
CA ASP A 55 2.03 26.27 22.81
C ASP A 55 1.33 25.72 21.57
N VAL A 56 1.90 24.68 20.94
CA VAL A 56 1.29 23.98 19.80
C VAL A 56 -0.07 23.41 20.20
N ALA A 57 -0.11 22.57 21.24
CA ALA A 57 -1.36 21.97 21.71
C ALA A 57 -2.36 23.03 22.17
N PHE A 58 -1.90 24.06 22.88
CA PHE A 58 -2.73 25.17 23.33
C PHE A 58 -3.39 25.91 22.16
N ARG A 59 -2.65 26.25 21.11
CA ARG A 59 -3.17 26.94 19.91
C ARG A 59 -4.16 26.06 19.16
N ILE A 60 -3.84 24.78 19.00
CA ILE A 60 -4.71 23.82 18.30
C ILE A 60 -6.02 23.59 19.06
N LEU A 61 -5.97 23.36 20.38
CA LEU A 61 -7.17 23.14 21.21
C LEU A 61 -8.05 24.39 21.36
N ASN A 62 -7.52 25.58 21.06
CA ASN A 62 -8.27 26.83 21.02
C ASN A 62 -8.67 27.26 19.61
N LEU A 63 -8.28 26.51 18.58
CA LEU A 63 -8.66 26.80 17.21
C LEU A 63 -10.17 26.68 17.04
N ARG A 64 -10.77 27.72 16.47
CA ARG A 64 -12.19 27.75 16.13
C ARG A 64 -12.40 27.46 14.66
N ASN A 65 -13.41 26.66 14.37
CA ASN A 65 -13.91 26.49 13.02
C ASN A 65 -14.60 27.81 12.59
N PRO A 66 -14.15 28.46 11.52
CA PRO A 66 -14.69 29.73 11.05
C PRO A 66 -16.10 29.60 10.47
N VAL A 67 -16.52 28.39 10.08
CA VAL A 67 -17.85 28.11 9.52
C VAL A 67 -18.87 27.79 10.63
N THR A 68 -18.50 26.94 11.59
CA THR A 68 -19.43 26.46 12.64
C THR A 68 -19.30 27.20 13.98
N GLY A 69 -18.21 27.95 14.19
CA GLY A 69 -17.89 28.63 15.45
C GLY A 69 -17.46 27.70 16.61
N GLY A 70 -17.53 26.37 16.40
CA GLY A 70 -17.09 25.34 17.34
C GLY A 70 -15.58 25.15 17.37
N PHE A 71 -15.07 24.35 18.30
CA PHE A 71 -13.64 24.05 18.40
C PHE A 71 -13.23 22.86 17.52
N TYR A 72 -12.00 22.91 17.01
CA TYR A 72 -11.40 21.79 16.29
C TYR A 72 -10.75 20.82 17.29
N LEU A 73 -11.36 19.64 17.48
CA LEU A 73 -10.94 18.67 18.49
C LEU A 73 -10.67 17.29 17.87
N PRO A 74 -9.48 16.70 18.08
CA PRO A 74 -9.22 15.30 17.74
C PRO A 74 -10.01 14.36 18.66
N SER A 75 -10.72 13.38 18.08
CA SER A 75 -11.38 12.28 18.81
C SER A 75 -10.73 10.96 18.41
N ILE A 76 -10.19 10.21 19.37
CA ILE A 76 -9.65 8.85 19.16
C ILE A 76 -10.52 7.81 19.89
N SER A 77 -10.51 6.56 19.43
CA SER A 77 -11.47 5.53 19.85
C SER A 77 -10.92 4.47 20.81
N ASN A 78 -9.67 4.58 21.28
CA ASN A 78 -9.01 3.56 22.12
C ASN A 78 -9.02 3.91 23.63
N TYR A 79 -9.23 2.90 24.49
CA TYR A 79 -9.22 3.00 25.96
C TYR A 79 -7.84 3.30 26.57
N ARG A 80 -6.75 3.15 25.81
CA ARG A 80 -5.37 3.54 26.20
C ARG A 80 -5.00 4.99 25.81
N ALA A 81 -5.96 5.78 25.33
CA ALA A 81 -5.77 7.12 24.76
C ALA A 81 -5.07 8.16 25.65
N LEU A 82 -5.19 8.02 26.97
CA LEU A 82 -4.65 8.96 27.94
C LEU A 82 -3.35 8.40 28.54
N GLY A 83 -2.22 9.00 28.13
CA GLY A 83 -0.90 8.66 28.66
C GLY A 83 -0.63 9.33 30.00
N ILE A 84 0.33 8.82 30.77
CA ILE A 84 0.78 9.43 32.03
C ILE A 84 2.03 10.28 31.74
N VAL A 85 2.16 11.43 32.41
CA VAL A 85 3.36 12.28 32.31
C VAL A 85 4.52 11.63 33.08
N ASP A 86 5.65 11.37 32.41
CA ASP A 86 6.88 10.95 33.08
C ASP A 86 7.54 12.15 33.77
N GLN A 87 7.33 12.28 35.09
CA GLN A 87 8.00 13.31 35.91
C GLN A 87 9.40 12.86 36.41
N THR A 88 9.84 11.64 36.10
CA THR A 88 11.12 11.08 36.57
C THR A 88 12.32 11.45 35.69
N GLY A 89 12.08 12.09 34.54
CA GLY A 89 13.13 12.54 33.64
C GLY A 89 13.78 11.42 32.82
N THR A 90 13.15 10.25 32.73
CA THR A 90 13.69 9.08 32.01
C THR A 90 13.33 9.06 30.53
N GLY A 91 12.47 9.98 30.06
CA GLY A 91 12.08 10.10 28.65
C GLY A 91 11.22 8.93 28.15
N SER A 92 10.75 8.07 29.04
CA SER A 92 9.92 6.91 28.71
C SER A 92 8.46 7.24 29.06
N PHE A 93 7.65 7.60 28.08
CA PHE A 93 6.21 7.75 28.29
C PHE A 93 5.62 6.37 28.63
N GLN A 94 5.15 6.20 29.87
CA GLN A 94 4.47 4.98 30.25
C GLN A 94 3.02 5.04 29.79
N ALA A 95 2.61 4.07 28.98
CA ALA A 95 1.20 3.77 28.79
C ALA A 95 0.58 3.57 30.18
N GLY A 96 -0.41 4.38 30.54
CA GLY A 96 -1.07 4.25 31.83
C GLY A 96 -1.65 2.83 31.95
N PHE A 97 -1.14 2.05 32.89
CA PHE A 97 -1.84 0.84 33.30
C PHE A 97 -2.96 1.28 34.24
N PHE A 98 -4.21 1.11 33.81
CA PHE A 98 -5.39 1.43 34.62
C PHE A 98 -5.92 0.14 35.28
N PRO A 99 -5.44 -0.23 36.48
CA PRO A 99 -5.75 -1.53 37.11
C PRO A 99 -7.24 -1.73 37.44
N THR A 100 -8.06 -0.68 37.39
CA THR A 100 -9.49 -0.72 37.74
C THR A 100 -10.44 -0.71 36.54
N VAL A 101 -9.94 -0.67 35.30
CA VAL A 101 -10.80 -0.71 34.10
C VAL A 101 -10.78 -2.11 33.49
N THR A 102 -11.53 -3.03 34.10
CA THR A 102 -11.89 -4.29 33.45
C THR A 102 -12.91 -4.00 32.34
N SER A 103 -12.69 -4.59 31.18
CA SER A 103 -13.31 -4.28 29.88
C SER A 103 -14.82 -4.61 29.73
N VAL A 104 -15.58 -4.81 30.82
CA VAL A 104 -16.91 -5.47 30.72
C VAL A 104 -18.09 -4.65 31.23
N THR A 105 -17.90 -3.53 31.96
CA THR A 105 -19.05 -2.82 32.55
C THR A 105 -19.05 -1.32 32.25
N ARG A 106 -19.58 -0.92 31.07
CA ARG A 106 -20.17 0.42 30.82
C ARG A 106 -21.09 0.46 29.58
N GLN A 107 -22.22 -0.23 29.67
CA GLN A 107 -23.50 0.15 29.02
C GLN A 107 -24.23 1.13 29.96
N ARG A 108 -25.05 2.12 29.62
CA ARG A 108 -25.74 2.72 28.45
C ARG A 108 -26.15 4.15 28.93
N ASN A 109 -26.54 5.04 28.01
CA ASN A 109 -27.06 6.41 28.25
C ASN A 109 -26.09 7.51 28.76
N ASN A 110 -25.60 8.38 27.86
CA ASN A 110 -25.49 9.85 28.08
C ASN A 110 -25.18 10.56 26.73
N PRO A 111 -25.91 11.63 26.36
CA PRO A 111 -25.74 12.38 25.10
C PRO A 111 -24.65 13.47 25.12
N LEU A 112 -24.26 13.95 23.91
CA LEU A 112 -23.53 15.20 23.55
C LEU A 112 -21.98 15.15 23.59
N VAL A 113 -21.18 15.68 22.63
CA VAL A 113 -21.38 16.25 21.28
C VAL A 113 -20.21 15.74 20.42
N GLU A 114 -20.49 14.89 19.45
CA GLU A 114 -19.59 14.69 18.30
C GLU A 114 -19.71 15.96 17.45
N VAL A 115 -18.63 16.71 17.23
CA VAL A 115 -18.64 17.67 16.12
C VAL A 115 -18.51 16.83 14.87
N ILE A 116 -19.67 16.41 14.38
CA ILE A 116 -19.75 15.79 13.07
C ILE A 116 -19.53 16.94 12.08
N SER A 117 -18.30 17.09 11.57
CA SER A 117 -18.08 17.84 10.34
C SER A 117 -18.69 17.02 9.20
N VAL A 118 -20.02 16.99 9.12
CA VAL A 118 -20.73 16.48 7.94
C VAL A 118 -21.00 17.69 7.07
N GLU A 119 -19.96 18.21 6.42
CA GLU A 119 -20.24 18.87 5.17
C GLU A 119 -20.60 17.75 4.20
N PRO A 120 -21.88 17.57 3.80
CA PRO A 120 -22.26 16.45 2.97
C PRO A 120 -21.43 16.49 1.69
N SER A 121 -20.80 15.37 1.35
CA SER A 121 -20.10 15.28 0.08
C SER A 121 -21.11 15.51 -1.05
N THR A 122 -20.83 16.49 -1.90
CA THR A 122 -21.69 16.85 -3.03
C THR A 122 -20.91 16.64 -4.31
N PHE A 123 -21.56 16.09 -5.33
CA PHE A 123 -20.97 16.04 -6.66
C PHE A 123 -22.00 16.47 -7.67
N LYS A 124 -21.55 17.16 -8.70
CA LYS A 124 -22.38 17.56 -9.83
C LYS A 124 -21.71 17.11 -11.11
N GLN A 125 -22.43 16.34 -11.92
CA GLN A 125 -21.94 15.86 -13.20
C GLN A 125 -22.68 16.54 -14.34
N HIS A 126 -21.96 17.37 -15.09
CA HIS A 126 -22.43 17.92 -16.35
C HIS A 126 -21.83 17.09 -17.46
N GLN A 127 -22.66 16.27 -18.13
CA GLN A 127 -22.21 15.42 -19.23
C GLN A 127 -22.98 15.73 -20.50
N PHE A 128 -22.28 15.67 -21.62
CA PHE A 128 -22.84 15.79 -22.95
C PHE A 128 -22.16 14.77 -23.86
N THR A 129 -22.98 14.00 -24.59
CA THR A 129 -22.51 13.06 -25.59
C THR A 129 -23.21 13.38 -26.90
N SER A 130 -22.44 13.52 -27.96
CA SER A 130 -22.96 13.57 -29.33
C SER A 130 -22.37 12.43 -30.14
N ARG A 131 -23.20 11.83 -30.99
CA ARG A 131 -22.81 10.82 -31.94
C ARG A 131 -23.35 11.19 -33.31
N ILE A 132 -22.49 11.12 -34.31
CA ILE A 132 -22.81 11.32 -35.72
C ILE A 132 -22.39 10.05 -36.44
N ASP A 133 -23.30 9.44 -37.18
CA ASP A 133 -23.01 8.33 -38.08
C ASP A 133 -23.50 8.74 -39.48
N GLY A 134 -22.70 8.47 -40.51
CA GLY A 134 -23.03 8.84 -41.88
C GLY A 134 -22.44 7.87 -42.88
N GLN A 135 -23.23 7.53 -43.90
CA GLN A 135 -22.74 6.80 -45.06
C GLN A 135 -22.36 7.82 -46.14
N LEU A 136 -21.05 8.04 -46.34
CA LEU A 136 -20.55 9.01 -47.31
C LEU A 136 -20.62 8.48 -48.76
N SER A 137 -20.52 7.16 -48.91
CA SER A 137 -20.76 6.47 -50.18
C SER A 137 -21.14 5.01 -49.94
N THR A 138 -21.40 4.24 -51.00
CA THR A 138 -21.58 2.79 -50.90
C THR A 138 -20.37 2.05 -50.32
N HIS A 139 -19.18 2.68 -50.34
CA HIS A 139 -17.92 2.11 -49.87
C HIS A 139 -17.40 2.75 -48.57
N ASN A 140 -17.97 3.86 -48.09
CA ASN A 140 -17.47 4.57 -46.91
C ASN A 140 -18.59 4.88 -45.91
N SER A 141 -18.38 4.49 -44.66
CA SER A 141 -19.17 4.96 -43.52
C SER A 141 -18.28 5.60 -42.47
N ILE A 142 -18.69 6.77 -41.99
CA ILE A 142 -18.01 7.53 -40.95
C ILE A 142 -18.84 7.51 -39.68
N SER A 143 -18.17 7.40 -38.53
CA SER A 143 -18.76 7.59 -37.22
C SER A 143 -17.91 8.57 -36.41
N GLY A 144 -18.55 9.46 -35.68
CA GLY A 144 -17.92 10.42 -34.79
C GLY A 144 -18.64 10.38 -33.45
N THR A 145 -17.91 10.19 -32.35
CA THR A 145 -18.45 10.30 -31.00
C THR A 145 -17.63 11.31 -30.23
N LEU A 146 -18.32 12.26 -29.62
CA LEU A 146 -17.71 13.30 -28.80
C LEU A 146 -18.39 13.29 -27.43
N PHE A 147 -17.58 13.13 -26.39
CA PHE A 147 -18.00 13.10 -25.00
C PHE A 147 -17.31 14.23 -24.23
N PHE A 148 -18.11 15.00 -23.50
CA PHE A 148 -17.63 15.97 -22.52
C PHE A 148 -18.26 15.64 -21.20
N ALA A 149 -17.44 15.67 -20.15
CA ALA A 149 -18.00 15.75 -18.82
C ALA A 149 -17.15 16.61 -17.88
N ASN A 150 -17.85 17.37 -17.03
CA ASN A 150 -17.29 18.11 -15.91
C ASN A 150 -17.92 17.58 -14.64
N PHE A 151 -17.10 17.23 -13.67
CA PHE A 151 -17.53 16.62 -12.41
C PHE A 151 -16.98 17.41 -11.22
N PRO A 152 -17.37 18.69 -11.04
CA PRO A 152 -17.04 19.38 -9.80
C PRO A 152 -17.70 18.67 -8.60
N GLY A 153 -16.96 18.58 -7.51
CA GLY A 153 -17.46 18.01 -6.26
C GLY A 153 -16.75 18.58 -5.05
N LEU A 154 -17.38 18.36 -3.90
CA LEU A 154 -16.87 18.62 -2.57
C LEU A 154 -16.90 17.28 -1.83
N ASP A 155 -15.75 16.84 -1.34
CA ASP A 155 -15.68 15.71 -0.41
C ASP A 155 -15.45 16.24 1.00
N SER A 156 -16.14 15.62 1.96
CA SER A 156 -16.10 16.02 3.37
C SER A 156 -14.70 15.91 3.99
N PHE A 157 -13.87 15.02 3.43
CA PHE A 157 -12.51 14.76 3.89
C PHE A 157 -11.56 14.62 2.69
N PRO A 158 -10.29 15.04 2.82
CA PRO A 158 -9.30 14.94 1.75
C PRO A 158 -8.87 13.49 1.46
N ASP A 159 -8.93 12.60 2.46
CA ASP A 159 -8.55 11.19 2.37
C ASP A 159 -9.49 10.28 3.20
N PRO A 160 -9.53 8.96 2.93
CA PRO A 160 -10.44 8.03 3.61
C PRO A 160 -10.04 7.64 5.05
N ASN A 161 -8.82 7.94 5.50
CA ASN A 161 -8.32 7.63 6.84
C ASN A 161 -8.38 8.85 7.81
N SER A 162 -8.83 10.00 7.30
CA SER A 162 -9.21 11.18 8.09
C SER A 162 -10.15 10.82 9.24
N LEU A 163 -9.70 11.04 10.48
CA LEU A 163 -10.57 11.08 11.66
C LEU A 163 -11.34 12.39 11.74
N ALA A 164 -10.66 13.49 11.41
CA ALA A 164 -11.24 14.82 11.36
C ALA A 164 -10.44 15.69 10.38
N SER A 165 -11.15 16.38 9.49
CA SER A 165 -10.62 17.49 8.69
C SER A 165 -11.51 18.71 8.91
N PRO A 166 -10.96 19.90 9.18
CA PRO A 166 -11.72 21.14 9.18
C PRO A 166 -12.08 21.52 7.74
N THR A 167 -11.34 20.99 6.77
CA THR A 167 -11.32 21.48 5.39
C THR A 167 -12.01 20.51 4.47
N THR A 168 -12.89 21.05 3.63
CA THR A 168 -13.57 20.30 2.57
C THR A 168 -12.67 20.26 1.34
N LEU A 169 -12.61 19.10 0.70
CA LEU A 169 -11.81 18.90 -0.51
C LEU A 169 -12.64 19.26 -1.74
N ARG A 170 -12.23 20.28 -2.48
CA ARG A 170 -12.80 20.59 -3.80
C ARG A 170 -12.12 19.76 -4.88
N ARG A 171 -12.92 19.00 -5.61
CA ARG A 171 -12.52 18.29 -6.83
C ARG A 171 -13.08 18.95 -8.06
N ASN A 172 -12.29 19.02 -9.13
CA ASN A 172 -12.74 19.50 -10.43
C ASN A 172 -12.13 18.63 -11.52
N ASP A 173 -12.91 17.65 -11.96
CA ASP A 173 -12.50 16.70 -12.99
C ASP A 173 -13.13 17.06 -14.33
N ARG A 174 -12.31 17.14 -15.38
CA ARG A 174 -12.75 17.46 -16.74
C ARG A 174 -12.29 16.39 -17.70
N ASN A 175 -13.24 15.66 -18.28
CA ASN A 175 -13.00 14.62 -19.26
C ASN A 175 -13.48 15.08 -20.65
N ARG A 176 -12.66 14.89 -21.68
CA ARG A 176 -13.01 15.07 -23.08
C ARG A 176 -12.55 13.85 -23.85
N THR A 177 -13.45 13.24 -24.59
CA THR A 177 -13.13 12.14 -25.49
C THR A 177 -13.69 12.42 -26.86
N LEU A 178 -12.86 12.35 -27.89
CA LEU A 178 -13.27 12.36 -29.29
C LEU A 178 -12.83 11.04 -29.91
N SER A 179 -13.73 10.39 -30.63
CA SER A 179 -13.46 9.21 -31.44
C SER A 179 -14.04 9.44 -32.83
N ILE A 180 -13.22 9.29 -33.87
CA ILE A 180 -13.63 9.39 -35.26
C ILE A 180 -13.20 8.09 -35.93
N GLY A 181 -14.15 7.35 -36.51
CA GLY A 181 -13.91 6.12 -37.25
C GLY A 181 -14.38 6.25 -38.69
N ASN A 182 -13.61 5.73 -39.63
CA ASN A 182 -14.01 5.52 -41.02
C ASN A 182 -13.87 4.04 -41.37
N THR A 183 -14.97 3.43 -41.82
CA THR A 183 -14.98 2.08 -42.39
C THR A 183 -15.04 2.20 -43.90
N HIS A 184 -14.02 1.67 -44.57
CA HIS A 184 -13.92 1.57 -46.01
C HIS A 184 -14.09 0.12 -46.48
N ILE A 185 -15.02 -0.12 -47.39
CA ILE A 185 -15.22 -1.41 -48.04
C ILE A 185 -14.47 -1.36 -49.37
N PHE A 186 -13.34 -2.04 -49.49
CA PHE A 186 -12.61 -2.16 -50.77
C PHE A 186 -13.28 -3.17 -51.70
N SER A 187 -13.84 -4.24 -51.11
CA SER A 187 -14.61 -5.29 -51.79
C SER A 187 -15.55 -5.97 -50.77
N PRO A 188 -16.51 -6.80 -51.20
CA PRO A 188 -17.40 -7.53 -50.27
C PRO A 188 -16.68 -8.43 -49.26
N ASN A 189 -15.41 -8.75 -49.53
CA ASN A 189 -14.59 -9.61 -48.69
C ASN A 189 -13.36 -8.90 -48.09
N PHE A 190 -13.13 -7.61 -48.36
CA PHE A 190 -12.05 -6.83 -47.79
C PHE A 190 -12.55 -5.48 -47.27
N VAL A 191 -12.54 -5.34 -45.95
CA VAL A 191 -13.04 -4.15 -45.23
C VAL A 191 -11.93 -3.64 -44.33
N ASN A 192 -11.71 -2.33 -44.33
CA ASN A 192 -10.76 -1.66 -43.46
C ASN A 192 -11.48 -0.64 -42.58
N GLU A 193 -11.02 -0.51 -41.34
CA GLU A 193 -11.52 0.46 -40.39
C GLU A 193 -10.35 1.23 -39.77
N VAL A 194 -10.34 2.55 -39.97
CA VAL A 194 -9.38 3.46 -39.34
C VAL A 194 -10.10 4.25 -38.25
N ARG A 195 -9.50 4.36 -37.07
CA ARG A 195 -10.01 5.13 -35.94
C ARG A 195 -8.97 6.10 -35.41
N PHE A 196 -9.35 7.36 -35.28
CA PHE A 196 -8.64 8.37 -34.52
C PHE A 196 -9.32 8.59 -33.17
N GLY A 197 -8.53 8.72 -32.12
CA GLY A 197 -8.98 9.00 -30.76
C GLY A 197 -8.18 10.13 -30.14
N TYR A 198 -8.89 10.98 -29.39
CA TYR A 198 -8.32 11.98 -28.50
C TYR A 198 -8.96 11.84 -27.13
N PHE A 199 -8.13 11.66 -26.12
CA PHE A 199 -8.53 11.61 -24.72
C PHE A 199 -7.84 12.75 -23.97
N TYR A 200 -8.61 13.49 -23.20
CA TYR A 200 -8.14 14.53 -22.31
C TYR A 200 -8.79 14.35 -20.95
N LEU A 201 -7.97 14.30 -19.92
CA LEU A 201 -8.38 14.33 -18.53
C LEU A 201 -7.62 15.44 -17.84
N ASN A 202 -8.31 16.29 -17.11
CA ASN A 202 -7.69 17.25 -16.22
C ASN A 202 -8.43 17.23 -14.89
N ASN A 203 -7.75 16.68 -13.90
CA ASN A 203 -8.24 16.52 -12.55
C ASN A 203 -7.45 17.45 -11.65
N THR A 204 -8.18 18.24 -10.87
CA THR A 204 -7.59 19.09 -9.84
C THR A 204 -8.27 18.85 -8.51
N ARG A 205 -7.48 18.73 -7.46
CA ARG A 205 -7.89 18.75 -6.06
C ARG A 205 -7.31 19.99 -5.40
N ALA A 206 -8.10 20.61 -4.53
CA ALA A 206 -7.67 21.73 -3.69
C ALA A 206 -8.61 21.82 -2.49
N LEU A 207 -8.13 22.26 -1.34
CA LEU A 207 -8.99 22.53 -0.20
C LEU A 207 -9.85 23.78 -0.43
N THR A 208 -11.00 23.87 0.22
CA THR A 208 -11.82 25.08 0.22
C THR A 208 -11.10 26.25 0.90
N GLU A 209 -11.52 27.46 0.50
CA GLU A 209 -10.94 28.72 0.95
C GLU A 209 -11.41 29.13 2.36
N ASP A 210 -12.38 28.42 2.94
CA ASP A 210 -12.95 28.75 4.26
C ASP A 210 -11.92 28.70 5.41
N PHE A 211 -10.77 28.05 5.18
CA PHE A 211 -9.61 28.00 6.09
C PHE A 211 -8.31 28.47 5.39
N SER A 212 -8.42 29.32 4.35
CA SER A 212 -7.27 29.76 3.53
C SER A 212 -6.57 31.02 4.04
N THR A 213 -7.14 31.73 5.02
CA THR A 213 -6.61 33.00 5.53
C THR A 213 -5.88 32.83 6.85
N GLY A 214 -4.65 32.29 6.82
CA GLY A 214 -3.72 32.30 7.96
C GLY A 214 -4.05 31.40 9.16
N ASP A 215 -5.31 30.98 9.28
CA ASP A 215 -5.81 30.12 10.33
C ASP A 215 -5.49 28.66 10.00
N PHE A 216 -4.55 28.07 10.76
CA PHE A 216 -4.11 26.68 10.69
C PHE A 216 -3.01 26.31 9.67
N THR A 217 -1.89 27.02 9.75
CA THR A 217 -0.66 26.80 8.97
C THR A 217 0.52 26.40 9.86
N ASN A 218 1.66 26.03 9.27
CA ASN A 218 2.94 25.89 9.97
C ASN A 218 3.25 27.10 10.87
N SER A 219 3.10 28.31 10.34
CA SER A 219 3.32 29.56 11.10
C SER A 219 2.34 29.74 12.27
N PHE A 220 1.08 29.32 12.11
CA PHE A 220 0.06 29.43 13.16
C PHE A 220 0.44 28.60 14.39
N VAL A 221 0.93 27.37 14.20
CA VAL A 221 1.38 26.51 15.30
C VAL A 221 2.83 26.77 15.72
N GLY A 222 3.56 27.63 15.02
CA GLY A 222 4.95 27.99 15.33
C GLY A 222 5.99 26.97 14.84
N VAL A 223 5.66 26.19 13.80
CA VAL A 223 6.53 25.21 13.16
C VAL A 223 7.24 25.85 11.96
N ASN A 224 8.55 25.64 11.82
CA ASN A 224 9.28 25.98 10.60
C ASN A 224 9.06 24.87 9.56
N ASN A 225 8.63 25.21 8.33
CA ASN A 225 8.60 24.26 7.21
C ASN A 225 9.69 24.67 6.19
N PRO A 226 10.79 23.89 6.03
CA PRO A 226 11.86 24.20 5.07
C PRO A 226 11.37 24.28 3.62
N ALA A 227 10.30 23.55 3.27
CA ALA A 227 9.70 23.59 1.94
C ALA A 227 9.14 24.96 1.55
N SER A 228 8.80 25.81 2.52
CA SER A 228 8.28 27.16 2.27
C SER A 228 9.26 28.04 1.49
N THR A 229 10.55 27.68 1.46
CA THR A 229 11.57 28.36 0.66
C THR A 229 11.52 28.00 -0.84
N PHE A 230 10.92 26.86 -1.19
CA PHE A 230 10.74 26.38 -2.55
C PHE A 230 9.33 26.67 -3.06
N ASP A 231 8.33 26.44 -2.20
CA ASP A 231 6.92 26.68 -2.48
C ASP A 231 6.24 27.30 -1.25
N PRO A 232 5.99 28.62 -1.24
CA PRO A 232 5.28 29.29 -0.16
C PRO A 232 3.75 29.21 -0.29
N SER A 233 3.21 28.38 -1.19
CA SER A 233 1.78 28.29 -1.42
C SER A 233 1.04 27.62 -0.26
N VAL A 234 -0.27 27.86 -0.20
CA VAL A 234 -1.17 27.22 0.76
C VAL A 234 -1.21 25.70 0.64
N SER A 235 -0.73 25.13 -0.46
CA SER A 235 -0.63 23.68 -0.64
C SER A 235 0.51 23.09 0.20
N THR A 236 1.58 23.86 0.43
CA THR A 236 2.77 23.44 1.17
C THR A 236 2.74 23.86 2.64
N THR A 237 2.11 24.99 2.98
CA THR A 237 2.18 25.54 4.35
C THR A 237 1.01 25.18 5.26
N ARG A 238 0.01 24.44 4.74
CA ARG A 238 -1.26 24.20 5.44
C ARG A 238 -1.18 22.93 6.29
N LEU A 239 -1.81 23.00 7.46
CA LEU A 239 -1.94 21.90 8.39
C LEU A 239 -3.41 21.58 8.61
N GLY A 240 -3.66 20.64 9.51
CA GLY A 240 -4.96 20.49 10.13
C GLY A 240 -5.70 19.24 9.78
N HIS A 241 -4.97 18.15 9.60
CA HIS A 241 -5.55 16.88 9.29
C HIS A 241 -5.12 15.86 10.34
N TYR A 242 -6.10 15.13 10.90
CA TYR A 242 -5.85 14.04 11.84
C TYR A 242 -6.10 12.68 11.21
N ILE A 243 -5.11 11.80 11.26
CA ILE A 243 -5.16 10.43 10.73
C ILE A 243 -5.22 9.44 11.88
N GLY A 244 -6.09 8.43 11.78
CA GLY A 244 -6.11 7.31 12.72
C GLY A 244 -5.12 6.23 12.33
N ARG A 245 -4.31 5.76 13.28
CA ARG A 245 -3.32 4.68 13.09
C ARG A 245 -3.60 3.48 13.99
N ASN A 246 -3.21 2.27 13.56
CA ASN A 246 -3.41 1.01 14.32
C ASN A 246 -4.83 0.75 14.85
N ASN A 247 -5.83 0.62 13.97
CA ASN A 247 -7.24 0.53 14.42
C ASN A 247 -7.63 1.71 15.34
N ILE A 248 -7.05 2.90 15.10
CA ILE A 248 -7.26 4.14 15.85
C ILE A 248 -6.70 4.06 17.30
N ALA A 249 -5.68 3.22 17.53
CA ALA A 249 -4.91 3.21 18.77
C ALA A 249 -3.96 4.41 18.88
N ASN A 250 -3.40 4.85 17.74
CA ASN A 250 -2.52 6.00 17.61
C ASN A 250 -3.17 7.04 16.67
N PHE A 251 -2.67 8.26 16.65
CA PHE A 251 -3.06 9.26 15.66
C PHE A 251 -1.87 10.00 15.08
N SER A 252 -2.10 10.79 14.03
CA SER A 252 -1.11 11.69 13.43
C SER A 252 -1.75 13.04 13.17
N PHE A 253 -0.94 14.08 13.07
CA PHE A 253 -1.34 15.46 12.84
C PHE A 253 -0.43 16.08 11.80
N GLY A 254 -0.96 16.67 10.73
CA GLY A 254 -0.09 17.21 9.70
C GLY A 254 -0.81 17.97 8.60
N GLY A 255 -0.09 18.15 7.50
CA GLY A 255 -0.66 18.52 6.23
C GLY A 255 -1.69 17.49 5.75
N PRO A 256 -2.79 17.90 5.12
CA PRO A 256 -3.74 16.97 4.54
C PRO A 256 -3.16 16.33 3.26
N ASN A 257 -3.08 15.00 3.25
CA ASN A 257 -2.65 14.22 2.08
C ASN A 257 -3.68 14.29 0.93
N ASP A 258 -3.19 14.22 -0.32
CA ASP A 258 -3.98 14.31 -1.58
C ASP A 258 -4.92 15.55 -1.64
N SER A 259 -4.55 16.59 -0.90
CA SER A 259 -5.33 17.80 -0.71
C SER A 259 -5.12 18.84 -1.81
N PHE A 260 -3.99 18.76 -2.52
CA PHE A 260 -3.69 19.60 -3.67
C PHE A 260 -3.04 18.80 -4.80
N ASN A 261 -3.84 18.22 -5.68
CA ASN A 261 -3.32 17.40 -6.76
C ASN A 261 -3.69 18.00 -8.10
N LYS A 262 -2.74 18.15 -9.03
CA LYS A 262 -3.05 18.51 -10.42
C LYS A 262 -2.52 17.44 -11.35
N ARG A 263 -3.43 16.74 -12.03
CA ARG A 263 -3.10 15.72 -13.05
C ARG A 263 -3.80 16.03 -14.36
N LYS A 264 -3.01 16.24 -15.40
CA LYS A 264 -3.47 16.45 -16.76
C LYS A 264 -2.92 15.36 -17.66
N GLN A 265 -3.81 14.57 -18.24
CA GLN A 265 -3.49 13.53 -19.20
C GLN A 265 -4.04 13.89 -20.57
N VAL A 266 -3.22 13.77 -21.59
CA VAL A 266 -3.63 13.84 -22.99
C VAL A 266 -3.13 12.60 -23.70
N THR A 267 -4.00 11.93 -24.44
CA THR A 267 -3.64 10.78 -25.26
C THR A 267 -4.22 10.92 -26.64
N TYR A 268 -3.36 10.86 -27.64
CA TYR A 268 -3.75 10.71 -29.03
C TYR A 268 -3.59 9.24 -29.41
N SER A 269 -4.58 8.68 -30.09
CA SER A 269 -4.50 7.31 -30.61
C SER A 269 -4.92 7.28 -32.07
N ILE A 270 -4.22 6.50 -32.88
CA ILE A 270 -4.68 6.11 -34.20
C ILE A 270 -4.59 4.59 -34.30
N GLY A 271 -5.66 3.97 -34.78
CA GLY A 271 -5.75 2.53 -34.96
C GLY A 271 -6.26 2.20 -36.36
N ASP A 272 -5.75 1.11 -36.91
CA ASP A 272 -6.17 0.51 -38.17
C ASP A 272 -6.54 -0.95 -37.93
N ASN A 273 -7.63 -1.40 -38.55
CA ASN A 273 -8.06 -2.78 -38.54
C ASN A 273 -8.63 -3.18 -39.92
N ALA A 274 -7.91 -4.02 -40.63
CA ALA A 274 -8.33 -4.61 -41.88
C ALA A 274 -8.83 -6.05 -41.64
N SER A 275 -9.96 -6.40 -42.25
CA SER A 275 -10.56 -7.73 -42.26
C SER A 275 -10.70 -8.23 -43.69
N TRP A 276 -10.08 -9.36 -44.00
CA TRP A 276 -10.05 -9.97 -45.31
C TRP A 276 -10.49 -11.43 -45.23
N THR A 277 -11.60 -11.77 -45.89
CA THR A 277 -12.07 -13.16 -46.02
C THR A 277 -11.72 -13.68 -47.42
N THR A 278 -10.94 -14.75 -47.49
CA THR A 278 -10.53 -15.36 -48.76
C THR A 278 -10.48 -16.88 -48.64
N GLY A 279 -11.26 -17.58 -49.46
CA GLY A 279 -11.39 -19.03 -49.38
C GLY A 279 -11.83 -19.51 -47.98
N SER A 280 -11.01 -20.35 -47.35
CA SER A 280 -11.21 -20.87 -46.00
C SER A 280 -10.59 -19.99 -44.89
N HIS A 281 -9.99 -18.86 -45.24
CA HIS A 281 -9.30 -17.95 -44.33
C HIS A 281 -10.14 -16.72 -44.02
N SER A 282 -10.06 -16.26 -42.78
CA SER A 282 -10.60 -15.00 -42.32
C SER A 282 -9.48 -14.27 -41.57
N ILE A 283 -8.74 -13.47 -42.32
CA ILE A 283 -7.53 -12.79 -41.86
C ILE A 283 -7.91 -11.40 -41.34
N LYS A 284 -7.40 -11.03 -40.18
CA LYS A 284 -7.46 -9.69 -39.61
C LYS A 284 -6.06 -9.19 -39.33
N PHE A 285 -5.76 -7.98 -39.74
CA PHE A 285 -4.47 -7.36 -39.45
C PHE A 285 -4.65 -5.87 -39.25
N GLY A 286 -3.71 -5.26 -38.54
CA GLY A 286 -3.83 -3.85 -38.21
C GLY A 286 -2.72 -3.38 -37.29
N GLY A 287 -2.79 -2.11 -36.94
CA GLY A 287 -1.83 -1.48 -36.06
C GLY A 287 -2.45 -0.39 -35.21
N GLU A 288 -1.78 -0.04 -34.13
CA GLU A 288 -2.17 1.02 -33.23
C GLU A 288 -0.94 1.84 -32.83
N PHE A 289 -1.10 3.15 -32.81
CA PHE A 289 -0.13 4.09 -32.26
C PHE A 289 -0.81 4.94 -31.20
N LYS A 290 -0.17 5.08 -30.04
CA LYS A 290 -0.59 6.00 -28.98
C LYS A 290 0.54 6.94 -28.63
N SER A 291 0.20 8.20 -28.39
CA SER A 291 1.10 9.20 -27.82
C SER A 291 0.49 9.75 -26.55
N HIS A 292 1.22 9.60 -25.43
CA HIS A 292 0.78 9.97 -24.11
C HIS A 292 1.52 11.22 -23.61
N GLN A 293 0.77 12.13 -23.00
CA GLN A 293 1.29 13.26 -22.23
C GLN A 293 0.64 13.20 -20.85
N TYR A 294 1.47 13.24 -19.80
CA TYR A 294 1.01 13.21 -18.43
C TYR A 294 1.75 14.29 -17.64
N ASP A 295 1.06 15.38 -17.32
CA ASP A 295 1.58 16.47 -16.51
C ASP A 295 0.98 16.34 -15.11
N THR A 296 1.82 16.31 -14.08
CA THR A 296 1.41 16.12 -12.68
C THR A 296 2.17 17.08 -11.77
N ASN A 297 1.53 17.51 -10.68
CA ASN A 297 2.15 18.31 -9.62
C ASN A 297 1.51 17.97 -8.27
N LEU A 298 2.35 17.73 -7.25
CA LEU A 298 1.96 17.33 -5.89
C LEU A 298 2.72 18.17 -4.83
N PRO A 299 2.50 19.49 -4.72
CA PRO A 299 3.17 20.34 -3.73
C PRO A 299 2.70 20.10 -2.27
N GLU A 300 1.60 19.37 -2.06
CA GLU A 300 1.11 18.96 -0.75
C GLU A 300 2.02 17.94 -0.05
N GLU A 301 2.78 17.14 -0.81
CA GLU A 301 3.81 16.22 -0.28
C GLU A 301 4.92 16.98 0.47
N GLN A 302 4.97 18.31 0.31
CA GLN A 302 5.91 19.19 0.99
C GLN A 302 5.34 19.83 2.27
N ALA A 303 4.11 19.48 2.65
CA ALA A 303 3.59 19.85 3.96
C ALA A 303 4.36 19.12 5.07
N THR A 304 4.26 19.59 6.31
CA THR A 304 4.86 18.89 7.44
C THR A 304 3.85 17.95 8.06
N GLU A 305 4.27 16.74 8.40
CA GLU A 305 3.49 15.79 9.16
C GLU A 305 4.16 15.46 10.48
N PHE A 306 3.35 15.11 11.48
CA PHE A 306 3.76 14.66 12.81
C PHE A 306 3.04 13.35 13.09
N GLU A 307 3.78 12.27 13.07
CA GLU A 307 3.19 10.93 13.04
C GLU A 307 3.20 10.21 14.39
N LYS A 308 2.32 9.19 14.45
CA LYS A 308 2.36 8.10 15.43
C LYS A 308 2.34 8.54 16.90
N PHE A 309 1.52 9.53 17.27
CA PHE A 309 1.31 9.87 18.67
C PHE A 309 0.85 8.63 19.45
N ASP A 310 1.64 8.20 20.42
CA ASP A 310 1.40 7.05 21.31
C ASP A 310 0.34 7.35 22.37
N SER A 311 0.16 8.63 22.69
CA SER A 311 -0.89 9.08 23.60
C SER A 311 -1.30 10.51 23.33
N PHE A 312 -2.49 10.87 23.80
CA PHE A 312 -2.92 12.27 23.76
C PHE A 312 -2.04 13.19 24.61
N THR A 313 -1.45 12.66 25.67
CA THR A 313 -0.54 13.39 26.56
C THR A 313 0.73 13.84 25.83
N GLN A 314 1.27 13.00 24.94
CA GLN A 314 2.42 13.33 24.09
C GLN A 314 2.13 14.57 23.23
N PHE A 315 0.94 14.61 22.61
CA PHE A 315 0.46 15.78 21.88
C PHE A 315 0.30 17.01 22.78
N LEU A 316 -0.32 16.87 23.97
CA LEU A 316 -0.46 17.97 24.93
C LEU A 316 0.89 18.57 25.31
N THR A 317 1.91 17.74 25.50
CA THR A 317 3.28 18.17 25.80
C THR A 317 4.06 18.72 24.61
N GLY A 318 3.48 18.70 23.40
CA GLY A 318 4.07 19.28 22.19
C GLY A 318 5.03 18.37 21.47
N ASN A 319 4.93 17.06 21.68
CA ASN A 319 5.88 16.08 21.19
C ASN A 319 5.16 15.04 20.34
N ALA A 320 5.82 14.54 19.30
CA ALA A 320 5.34 13.50 18.41
C ALA A 320 6.34 12.34 18.37
N THR A 321 5.95 11.21 17.80
CA THR A 321 6.88 10.07 17.64
C THR A 321 7.83 10.31 16.47
N GLU A 322 7.33 11.00 15.45
CA GLU A 322 8.02 11.23 14.20
C GLU A 322 7.53 12.54 13.60
N ALA A 323 8.38 13.20 12.82
CA ALA A 323 8.00 14.33 12.00
C ALA A 323 8.68 14.26 10.64
N ASP A 324 7.93 14.47 9.59
CA ASP A 324 8.43 14.39 8.22
C ASP A 324 7.97 15.58 7.37
N THR A 325 8.75 15.87 6.33
CA THR A 325 8.42 16.82 5.28
C THR A 325 9.30 16.60 4.06
N GLN A 326 8.81 16.93 2.87
CA GLN A 326 9.62 16.91 1.65
C GLN A 326 9.82 18.31 1.09
N TYR A 327 10.90 18.54 0.33
CA TYR A 327 11.08 19.79 -0.39
C TYR A 327 11.94 19.69 -1.65
N GLY A 328 11.61 20.52 -2.63
CA GLY A 328 12.30 20.59 -3.91
C GLY A 328 11.34 20.87 -5.06
N ILE A 329 11.43 20.09 -6.13
CA ILE A 329 10.67 20.25 -7.38
C ILE A 329 9.65 19.13 -7.48
N THR A 330 8.36 19.46 -7.40
CA THR A 330 7.23 18.51 -7.44
C THR A 330 6.54 18.43 -8.80
N ASP A 331 6.74 19.40 -9.70
CA ASP A 331 6.14 19.36 -11.04
C ASP A 331 6.88 18.37 -11.96
N LYS A 332 6.13 17.53 -12.69
CA LYS A 332 6.67 16.58 -13.67
C LYS A 332 5.80 16.49 -14.92
N SER A 333 6.42 16.37 -16.09
CA SER A 333 5.76 16.29 -17.39
C SER A 333 6.27 15.09 -18.20
N PHE A 334 5.60 13.94 -18.07
CA PHE A 334 5.98 12.68 -18.73
C PHE A 334 5.45 12.56 -20.16
N ARG A 335 6.26 11.96 -21.04
CA ARG A 335 5.99 11.72 -22.47
C ARG A 335 6.42 10.31 -22.85
N PHE A 336 5.54 9.58 -23.51
CA PHE A 336 5.82 8.24 -24.05
C PHE A 336 4.86 7.86 -25.17
N LYS A 337 5.21 6.79 -25.90
CA LYS A 337 4.48 6.32 -27.08
C LYS A 337 4.38 4.80 -27.03
N ASP A 338 3.24 4.28 -27.49
CA ASP A 338 3.02 2.84 -27.60
C ASP A 338 2.76 2.50 -29.07
N PHE A 339 3.32 1.39 -29.55
CA PHE A 339 3.09 0.86 -30.89
C PHE A 339 2.60 -0.58 -30.79
N GLY A 340 1.55 -0.92 -31.52
CA GLY A 340 1.02 -2.27 -31.61
C GLY A 340 0.79 -2.66 -33.06
N PHE A 341 1.15 -3.88 -33.43
CA PHE A 341 0.84 -4.45 -34.74
C PHE A 341 0.33 -5.87 -34.57
N TYR A 342 -0.61 -6.32 -35.39
CA TYR A 342 -1.05 -7.70 -35.35
C TYR A 342 -1.48 -8.23 -36.70
N VAL A 343 -1.42 -9.55 -36.80
CA VAL A 343 -2.08 -10.37 -37.80
C VAL A 343 -2.71 -11.56 -37.11
N ALA A 344 -3.92 -11.93 -37.50
CA ALA A 344 -4.64 -13.08 -37.01
C ALA A 344 -5.40 -13.73 -38.18
N ASP A 345 -5.52 -15.04 -38.18
CA ASP A 345 -6.23 -15.82 -39.19
C ASP A 345 -7.12 -16.87 -38.52
N ASP A 346 -8.41 -16.80 -38.83
CA ASP A 346 -9.38 -17.86 -38.55
C ASP A 346 -9.45 -18.80 -39.77
N TRP A 347 -8.69 -19.89 -39.72
CA TRP A 347 -8.56 -20.83 -40.81
C TRP A 347 -9.47 -22.04 -40.64
N LYS A 348 -10.47 -22.16 -41.50
CA LYS A 348 -11.39 -23.31 -41.58
C LYS A 348 -10.77 -24.44 -42.40
N ILE A 349 -9.87 -25.22 -41.80
CA ILE A 349 -9.18 -26.33 -42.48
C ILE A 349 -10.19 -27.35 -43.03
N THR A 350 -11.18 -27.72 -42.21
CA THR A 350 -12.28 -28.61 -42.61
C THR A 350 -13.60 -28.13 -42.02
N ARG A 351 -14.72 -28.79 -42.34
CA ARG A 351 -16.01 -28.53 -41.68
C ARG A 351 -16.00 -28.83 -40.17
N LYS A 352 -15.02 -29.59 -39.69
CA LYS A 352 -14.89 -30.03 -38.29
C LYS A 352 -13.73 -29.38 -37.56
N LEU A 353 -12.72 -28.84 -38.26
CA LEU A 353 -11.50 -28.31 -37.68
C LEU A 353 -11.30 -26.85 -38.10
N ASN A 354 -11.24 -25.96 -37.11
CA ASN A 354 -10.84 -24.57 -37.26
C ASN A 354 -9.57 -24.32 -36.46
N LEU A 355 -8.60 -23.62 -37.05
CA LEU A 355 -7.46 -23.06 -36.35
C LEU A 355 -7.60 -21.54 -36.25
N ASN A 356 -7.18 -20.99 -35.12
CA ASN A 356 -7.01 -19.56 -34.93
C ASN A 356 -5.51 -19.31 -34.74
N LEU A 357 -4.88 -18.62 -35.67
CA LEU A 357 -3.45 -18.30 -35.60
C LEU A 357 -3.32 -16.80 -35.46
N GLY A 358 -2.37 -16.32 -34.65
CA GLY A 358 -2.14 -14.89 -34.53
C GLY A 358 -0.75 -14.56 -34.02
N LEU A 359 -0.26 -13.40 -34.44
CA LEU A 359 0.96 -12.79 -33.92
C LEU A 359 0.67 -11.32 -33.68
N ARG A 360 1.04 -10.84 -32.50
CA ARG A 360 0.99 -9.44 -32.14
C ARG A 360 2.38 -8.98 -31.72
N TYR A 361 2.73 -7.74 -32.02
CA TYR A 361 3.93 -7.07 -31.54
C TYR A 361 3.52 -5.83 -30.75
N GLU A 362 4.05 -5.63 -29.54
CA GLU A 362 3.69 -4.50 -28.66
C GLU A 362 4.93 -3.77 -28.13
N LEU A 363 5.29 -2.63 -28.71
CA LEU A 363 6.39 -1.80 -28.22
C LEU A 363 5.86 -0.71 -27.28
N PHE A 364 6.09 -0.88 -25.98
CA PHE A 364 5.81 0.14 -24.95
C PHE A 364 7.06 0.97 -24.70
N MET A 365 7.10 2.22 -25.16
CA MET A 365 8.26 3.08 -24.90
C MET A 365 8.32 3.50 -23.42
N TRP A 366 9.53 3.55 -22.86
CA TRP A 366 9.71 4.03 -21.50
C TRP A 366 9.29 5.50 -21.35
N PRO A 367 8.61 5.87 -20.24
CA PRO A 367 8.32 7.27 -19.91
C PRO A 367 9.58 8.12 -19.82
N THR A 368 9.54 9.28 -20.48
CA THR A 368 10.59 10.32 -20.38
C THR A 368 9.99 11.59 -19.78
N GLU A 369 10.72 12.26 -18.90
CA GLU A 369 10.30 13.57 -18.38
C GLU A 369 10.81 14.67 -19.34
N LYS A 370 9.94 15.63 -19.69
CA LYS A 370 10.18 16.67 -20.70
C LYS A 370 11.49 17.44 -20.48
N ASN A 371 11.80 17.77 -19.24
CA ASN A 371 12.98 18.51 -18.80
C ASN A 371 14.02 17.61 -18.10
N GLY A 372 13.85 16.28 -18.16
CA GLY A 372 14.69 15.30 -17.49
C GLY A 372 14.68 15.39 -15.96
N ARG A 373 13.61 15.93 -15.35
CA ARG A 373 13.46 16.13 -13.90
C ARG A 373 13.05 14.85 -13.16
N ILE A 374 13.73 13.75 -13.42
CA ILE A 374 13.53 12.47 -12.73
C ILE A 374 14.86 11.93 -12.25
N GLY A 375 14.88 11.40 -11.03
CA GLY A 375 16.04 10.76 -10.44
C GLY A 375 15.89 9.25 -10.42
N ASN A 376 16.97 8.51 -10.58
CA ASN A 376 17.02 7.06 -10.33
C ASN A 376 18.34 6.72 -9.61
N PHE A 377 18.46 5.50 -9.11
CA PHE A 377 19.66 5.01 -8.45
C PHE A 377 20.15 3.74 -9.12
N ASP A 378 21.42 3.77 -9.51
CA ASP A 378 22.15 2.63 -10.01
C ASP A 378 22.96 1.99 -8.89
N LEU A 379 22.69 0.71 -8.64
CA LEU A 379 23.42 -0.08 -7.66
C LEU A 379 24.81 -0.51 -8.16
N GLU A 380 25.04 -0.60 -9.48
CA GLU A 380 26.29 -1.15 -10.01
C GLU A 380 27.54 -0.27 -9.76
N PRO A 381 27.49 1.06 -9.93
CA PRO A 381 28.59 1.97 -9.58
C PRO A 381 28.81 2.02 -8.05
N TYR A 382 27.76 1.75 -7.27
CA TYR A 382 27.78 1.74 -5.82
C TYR A 382 28.10 0.32 -5.31
N LYS A 383 29.38 -0.05 -5.33
CA LYS A 383 29.88 -1.17 -4.53
C LYS A 383 30.48 -0.59 -3.25
N PRO A 384 29.84 -0.75 -2.08
CA PRO A 384 30.43 -0.30 -0.82
C PRO A 384 31.84 -0.88 -0.70
N CYS A 385 32.84 -0.01 -0.62
CA CYS A 385 34.23 -0.39 -0.51
C CYS A 385 34.84 0.01 0.84
N PHE A 386 35.85 -0.76 1.22
CA PHE A 386 36.87 -0.30 2.16
C PHE A 386 38.04 0.19 1.34
N ALA A 387 38.31 1.50 1.38
CA ALA A 387 39.55 2.06 0.84
C ALA A 387 40.54 2.25 2.00
N THR A 388 41.70 1.61 1.90
CA THR A 388 42.86 1.85 2.77
C THR A 388 43.64 3.07 2.26
N THR A 389 43.03 4.25 2.28
CA THR A 389 43.75 5.48 1.91
C THR A 389 44.31 6.14 3.16
N GLY A 390 45.64 6.17 3.29
CA GLY A 390 46.33 6.93 4.35
C GLY A 390 46.34 6.30 5.75
N GLY A 391 46.26 4.96 5.88
CA GLY A 391 46.33 4.28 7.18
C GLY A 391 45.06 4.39 8.04
N THR A 392 43.97 4.93 7.48
CA THR A 392 42.63 4.89 8.07
C THR A 392 41.73 4.05 7.17
N ASN A 393 40.96 3.13 7.77
CA ASN A 393 39.95 2.35 7.07
C ASN A 393 38.75 3.27 6.80
N ALA A 394 38.77 4.01 5.69
CA ALA A 394 37.65 4.86 5.30
C ALA A 394 36.60 4.03 4.56
N LEU A 395 35.40 4.00 5.13
CA LEU A 395 34.20 3.47 4.49
C LEU A 395 33.85 4.34 3.28
N CYS A 396 33.77 3.75 2.08
CA CYS A 396 33.28 4.43 0.86
C CYS A 396 31.74 4.60 0.88
N ASP A 397 31.13 4.87 2.03
CA ASP A 397 29.67 4.76 2.27
C ASP A 397 28.87 5.96 1.75
N ASN A 398 29.37 6.69 0.74
CA ASN A 398 28.63 7.80 0.14
C ASN A 398 27.83 7.32 -1.08
N PRO A 399 26.49 7.28 -1.03
CA PRO A 399 25.65 6.82 -2.14
C PRO A 399 25.58 7.80 -3.31
N THR A 400 26.21 8.99 -3.23
CA THR A 400 26.14 10.04 -4.28
C THR A 400 26.48 9.49 -5.68
N ALA A 401 27.45 8.58 -5.78
CA ALA A 401 27.86 7.99 -7.06
C ALA A 401 26.83 7.04 -7.69
N GLY A 402 25.88 6.53 -6.90
CA GLY A 402 24.78 5.69 -7.40
C GLY A 402 23.62 6.50 -7.99
N PHE A 403 23.44 7.76 -7.60
CA PHE A 403 22.37 8.58 -8.16
C PHE A 403 22.65 8.95 -9.61
N ILE A 404 21.60 8.86 -10.44
CA ILE A 404 21.65 9.17 -11.86
C ILE A 404 20.46 10.03 -12.29
N VAL A 405 20.70 10.89 -13.27
CA VAL A 405 19.67 11.69 -13.95
C VAL A 405 19.68 11.42 -15.47
N PRO A 406 18.57 11.63 -16.19
CA PRO A 406 18.51 11.49 -17.64
C PRO A 406 19.51 12.38 -18.40
N SER A 407 19.90 11.95 -19.60
CA SER A 407 20.74 12.76 -20.49
C SER A 407 20.11 14.09 -20.94
N ASN A 408 18.78 14.22 -20.85
CA ASN A 408 18.04 15.44 -21.21
C ASN A 408 17.69 16.35 -20.01
N VAL A 409 18.30 16.12 -18.83
CA VAL A 409 18.10 16.97 -17.65
C VAL A 409 18.42 18.44 -17.94
N ARG A 410 17.58 19.34 -17.43
CA ARG A 410 17.72 20.80 -17.52
C ARG A 410 17.65 21.44 -16.14
N ASP A 411 18.22 22.62 -16.02
CA ASP A 411 18.19 23.43 -14.80
C ASP A 411 16.76 23.75 -14.36
N THR A 412 16.61 23.87 -13.05
CA THR A 412 15.35 24.05 -12.33
C THR A 412 15.11 25.50 -11.92
N SER A 413 16.14 26.36 -12.05
CA SER A 413 16.17 27.74 -11.52
C SER A 413 16.20 27.79 -9.99
N VAL A 414 16.50 26.67 -9.34
CA VAL A 414 16.71 26.56 -7.89
C VAL A 414 18.17 26.14 -7.69
N SER A 415 19.00 27.08 -7.26
CA SER A 415 20.47 26.93 -7.25
C SER A 415 20.96 25.70 -6.49
N ILE A 416 20.32 25.33 -5.38
CA ILE A 416 20.69 24.17 -4.57
C ILE A 416 20.33 22.82 -5.24
N VAL A 417 19.27 22.80 -6.06
CA VAL A 417 18.88 21.64 -6.87
C VAL A 417 19.80 21.54 -8.09
N ASP A 418 20.07 22.66 -8.75
CA ASP A 418 20.94 22.71 -9.93
C ASP A 418 22.39 22.31 -9.60
N SER A 419 22.87 22.69 -8.41
CA SER A 419 24.17 22.23 -7.88
C SER A 419 24.21 20.72 -7.65
N ALA A 420 23.11 20.12 -7.16
CA ALA A 420 23.01 18.68 -6.98
C ALA A 420 22.93 17.94 -8.33
N ILE A 421 22.17 18.48 -9.30
CA ILE A 421 22.13 17.96 -10.68
C ILE A 421 23.52 17.96 -11.30
N ALA A 422 24.28 19.05 -11.16
CA ALA A 422 25.63 19.17 -11.71
C ALA A 422 26.61 18.13 -11.15
N ALA A 423 26.41 17.70 -9.89
CA ALA A 423 27.21 16.66 -9.25
C ALA A 423 26.72 15.23 -9.52
N THR A 424 25.55 15.06 -10.16
CA THR A 424 24.93 13.75 -10.40
C THR A 424 25.29 13.20 -11.77
N VAL A 425 25.52 11.89 -11.85
CA VAL A 425 25.90 11.24 -13.11
C VAL A 425 24.74 11.25 -14.09
N LYS A 426 25.01 11.60 -15.35
CA LYS A 426 24.01 11.56 -16.43
C LYS A 426 23.99 10.17 -17.07
N ALA A 427 22.84 9.52 -17.05
CA ALA A 427 22.61 8.28 -17.77
C ALA A 427 22.68 8.51 -19.30
N GLY A 428 23.06 7.48 -20.05
CA GLY A 428 23.08 7.53 -21.52
C GLY A 428 21.68 7.61 -22.18
N SER A 429 20.60 7.56 -21.41
CA SER A 429 19.22 7.55 -21.87
C SER A 429 18.38 8.68 -21.26
N LYS A 430 17.22 8.96 -21.85
CA LYS A 430 16.27 9.99 -21.38
C LYS A 430 15.31 9.51 -20.27
N HIS A 431 15.46 8.26 -19.84
CA HIS A 431 14.60 7.58 -18.87
C HIS A 431 15.40 6.80 -17.82
N THR A 432 16.72 7.00 -17.73
CA THR A 432 17.67 6.35 -16.80
C THR A 432 17.90 4.82 -16.95
N LEU A 433 17.03 4.10 -17.65
CA LEU A 433 17.22 2.65 -17.93
C LEU A 433 18.27 2.35 -19.02
N ASN A 434 18.74 1.10 -19.05
CA ASN A 434 19.66 0.52 -20.02
C ASN A 434 18.91 0.11 -21.30
N GLY A 435 18.54 1.10 -22.10
CA GLY A 435 17.87 0.87 -23.39
C GLY A 435 16.37 0.62 -23.30
N GLN A 436 15.81 0.10 -24.38
CA GLN A 436 14.38 -0.12 -24.59
C GLN A 436 14.10 -1.62 -24.72
N ASP A 437 13.04 -2.12 -24.09
CA ASP A 437 12.58 -3.48 -24.33
C ASP A 437 11.80 -3.53 -25.65
N VAL A 438 12.29 -4.32 -26.60
CA VAL A 438 11.77 -4.43 -27.97
C VAL A 438 11.32 -5.85 -28.31
N ASN A 439 11.32 -6.77 -27.36
CA ASN A 439 11.15 -8.21 -27.60
C ASN A 439 9.70 -8.71 -27.42
N ASN A 440 8.73 -7.79 -27.47
CA ASN A 440 7.34 -8.04 -27.07
C ASN A 440 6.49 -8.68 -28.19
N PHE A 441 6.91 -9.86 -28.66
CA PHE A 441 6.15 -10.66 -29.63
C PHE A 441 5.19 -11.60 -28.91
N ALA A 442 3.90 -11.42 -29.13
CA ALA A 442 2.79 -12.13 -28.51
C ALA A 442 2.11 -13.10 -29.50
N PRO A 443 2.64 -14.33 -29.70
CA PRO A 443 1.99 -15.35 -30.52
C PRO A 443 0.73 -15.89 -29.86
N ARG A 444 -0.22 -16.32 -30.69
CA ARG A 444 -1.49 -16.93 -30.30
C ARG A 444 -1.81 -18.08 -31.24
N VAL A 445 -2.22 -19.20 -30.66
CA VAL A 445 -2.64 -20.38 -31.39
C VAL A 445 -3.87 -20.94 -30.70
N GLY A 446 -4.93 -21.21 -31.45
CA GLY A 446 -6.16 -21.81 -30.98
C GLY A 446 -6.64 -22.87 -31.96
N LEU A 447 -7.40 -23.82 -31.46
CA LEU A 447 -8.06 -24.85 -32.26
C LEU A 447 -9.45 -25.13 -31.72
N ALA A 448 -10.36 -25.44 -32.64
CA ALA A 448 -11.67 -26.01 -32.33
C ALA A 448 -11.92 -27.21 -33.25
N TYR A 449 -12.18 -28.36 -32.65
CA TYR A 449 -12.40 -29.61 -33.35
C TYR A 449 -13.73 -30.26 -32.93
N SER A 450 -14.67 -30.33 -33.85
CA SER A 450 -15.93 -31.06 -33.69
C SER A 450 -15.72 -32.53 -34.06
N VAL A 451 -15.68 -33.39 -33.05
CA VAL A 451 -15.55 -34.85 -33.24
C VAL A 451 -16.87 -35.40 -33.80
N SER A 452 -17.97 -34.96 -33.19
CA SER A 452 -19.36 -35.27 -33.58
C SER A 452 -20.25 -34.04 -33.35
N ASP A 453 -21.53 -34.16 -33.70
CA ASP A 453 -22.53 -33.11 -33.47
C ASP A 453 -22.72 -32.77 -31.98
N LYS A 454 -22.30 -33.68 -31.08
CA LYS A 454 -22.45 -33.52 -29.63
C LYS A 454 -21.13 -33.21 -28.91
N LEU A 455 -19.98 -33.47 -29.51
CA LEU A 455 -18.67 -33.36 -28.85
C LEU A 455 -17.74 -32.40 -29.60
N VAL A 456 -17.30 -31.35 -28.91
CA VAL A 456 -16.35 -30.37 -29.43
C VAL A 456 -15.19 -30.20 -28.46
N PHE A 457 -13.97 -30.37 -28.97
CA PHE A 457 -12.74 -29.99 -28.28
C PHE A 457 -12.33 -28.58 -28.67
N ARG A 458 -11.85 -27.82 -27.70
CA ARG A 458 -11.25 -26.50 -27.91
C ARG A 458 -9.96 -26.42 -27.12
N GLY A 459 -8.96 -25.77 -27.68
CA GLY A 459 -7.75 -25.46 -26.95
C GLY A 459 -7.10 -24.21 -27.51
N GLY A 460 -6.26 -23.58 -26.72
CA GLY A 460 -5.49 -22.45 -27.18
C GLY A 460 -4.38 -22.07 -26.23
N TYR A 461 -3.44 -21.33 -26.78
CA TYR A 461 -2.28 -20.75 -26.11
C TYR A 461 -2.11 -19.31 -26.61
N GLY A 462 -1.73 -18.42 -25.71
CA GLY A 462 -1.37 -17.05 -26.04
C GLY A 462 -0.37 -16.46 -25.07
N LEU A 463 0.47 -15.56 -25.57
CA LEU A 463 1.32 -14.69 -24.77
C LEU A 463 0.74 -13.28 -24.74
N PHE A 464 0.79 -12.61 -23.58
CA PHE A 464 0.23 -11.28 -23.37
C PHE A 464 1.20 -10.43 -22.56
N TYR A 465 1.43 -9.19 -22.96
CA TYR A 465 2.30 -8.26 -22.25
C TYR A 465 1.47 -7.27 -21.45
N ASP A 466 2.03 -6.82 -20.32
CA ASP A 466 1.47 -5.73 -19.52
C ASP A 466 2.36 -4.50 -19.61
N ARG A 467 1.76 -3.31 -19.52
CA ARG A 467 2.47 -2.04 -19.73
C ARG A 467 2.98 -1.48 -18.39
N PRO A 468 4.31 -1.41 -18.19
CA PRO A 468 4.90 -0.98 -16.91
C PRO A 468 4.92 0.55 -16.68
N SER A 469 4.39 1.36 -17.59
CA SER A 469 4.58 2.82 -17.60
C SER A 469 4.03 3.54 -16.37
N ALA A 470 2.92 3.07 -15.81
CA ALA A 470 2.31 3.67 -14.62
C ALA A 470 3.16 3.41 -13.37
N ALA A 471 3.56 2.15 -13.15
CA ALA A 471 4.48 1.79 -12.08
C ALA A 471 5.80 2.55 -12.20
N PHE A 472 6.37 2.64 -13.41
CA PHE A 472 7.58 3.43 -13.68
C PHE A 472 7.44 4.89 -13.22
N ILE A 473 6.40 5.59 -13.65
CA ILE A 473 6.18 7.01 -13.31
C ILE A 473 6.02 7.18 -11.79
N ASN A 474 5.20 6.34 -11.17
CA ASN A 474 4.91 6.39 -9.74
C ASN A 474 6.14 6.10 -8.86
N THR A 475 7.05 5.24 -9.32
CA THR A 475 8.26 4.91 -8.56
C THR A 475 9.26 6.07 -8.53
N ILE A 476 9.52 6.77 -9.63
CA ILE A 476 10.61 7.77 -9.70
C ILE A 476 10.14 9.24 -9.65
N PHE A 477 8.85 9.47 -9.35
CA PHE A 477 8.26 10.81 -9.35
C PHE A 477 8.89 11.73 -8.28
N SER A 478 9.19 11.20 -7.09
CA SER A 478 9.67 11.93 -5.91
C SER A 478 11.09 11.50 -5.53
N ASN A 479 12.07 11.74 -6.41
CA ASN A 479 13.45 11.29 -6.20
C ASN A 479 14.47 12.42 -6.21
N TYR A 480 15.55 12.21 -5.44
CA TYR A 480 16.79 12.95 -5.54
C TYR A 480 17.35 12.92 -6.99
N PRO A 481 17.94 14.01 -7.52
CA PRO A 481 18.27 15.28 -6.86
C PRO A 481 17.16 16.33 -6.93
N PHE A 482 15.93 15.97 -7.31
CA PHE A 482 14.87 16.97 -7.52
C PHE A 482 14.01 17.21 -6.30
N LEU A 483 13.80 16.18 -5.49
CA LEU A 483 13.03 16.24 -4.26
C LEU A 483 13.80 15.50 -3.16
N ARG A 484 13.78 16.03 -1.94
CA ARG A 484 14.34 15.40 -0.74
C ARG A 484 13.26 15.30 0.31
N GLU A 485 13.17 14.13 0.91
CA GLU A 485 12.41 13.89 2.13
C GLU A 485 13.31 14.04 3.36
N VAL A 486 12.74 14.57 4.43
CA VAL A 486 13.37 14.71 5.74
C VAL A 486 12.42 14.14 6.77
N GLU A 487 12.77 12.98 7.31
CA GLU A 487 12.09 12.34 8.43
C GLU A 487 12.93 12.52 9.72
N ILE A 488 12.28 12.72 10.85
CA ILE A 488 12.90 13.01 12.16
C ILE A 488 12.24 12.14 13.23
N THR A 489 13.02 11.33 13.97
CA THR A 489 12.52 10.31 14.92
C THR A 489 13.23 10.34 16.30
N VAL A 490 13.49 11.53 16.86
CA VAL A 490 14.46 11.73 17.97
C VAL A 490 13.83 12.22 19.28
N PRO A 491 14.29 11.76 20.46
CA PRO A 491 14.78 10.42 20.79
C PRO A 491 13.60 9.49 21.11
N SER A 492 13.66 8.24 20.62
CA SER A 492 12.68 7.18 20.95
C SER A 492 11.23 7.63 20.85
N GLY A 493 10.87 8.33 19.77
CA GLY A 493 9.51 8.82 19.60
C GLY A 493 9.18 10.11 20.36
N ASN A 494 10.13 11.04 20.49
CA ASN A 494 9.91 12.27 21.27
C ASN A 494 10.35 13.56 20.55
N VAL A 495 9.84 13.74 19.34
CA VAL A 495 10.10 14.86 18.44
C VAL A 495 9.33 16.09 18.91
N ALA A 496 10.03 17.13 19.35
CA ALA A 496 9.41 18.41 19.68
C ALA A 496 8.83 19.07 18.41
N ILE A 497 7.50 19.14 18.33
CA ILE A 497 6.75 19.58 17.15
C ILE A 497 7.23 20.96 16.68
N GLN A 498 7.35 21.90 17.61
CA GLN A 498 7.68 23.30 17.31
C GLN A 498 9.06 23.47 16.66
N SER A 499 10.06 22.69 17.10
CA SER A 499 11.45 22.82 16.66
C SER A 499 11.92 21.76 15.70
N ALA A 500 11.06 20.79 15.31
CA ALA A 500 11.43 19.62 14.51
C ALA A 500 12.33 19.97 13.31
N PHE A 501 11.91 20.93 12.48
CA PHE A 501 12.67 21.31 11.28
C PHE A 501 13.50 22.60 11.42
N SER A 502 13.61 23.16 12.63
CA SER A 502 14.28 24.46 12.87
C SER A 502 15.77 24.46 12.50
N GLY A 503 16.41 23.28 12.49
CA GLY A 503 17.81 23.08 12.16
C GLY A 503 18.08 22.61 10.71
N VAL A 504 17.08 22.63 9.81
CA VAL A 504 17.24 22.18 8.41
C VAL A 504 17.64 23.36 7.51
N PRO A 505 18.92 23.54 7.15
CA PRO A 505 19.33 24.58 6.19
C PRO A 505 18.72 24.37 4.81
N THR A 506 18.13 25.43 4.26
CA THR A 506 17.51 25.45 2.92
C THR A 506 18.46 25.98 1.84
N ASN A 507 19.71 26.25 2.19
CA ASN A 507 20.74 26.85 1.31
C ASN A 507 21.89 25.90 0.96
N ILE A 508 21.84 24.64 1.40
CA ILE A 508 22.86 23.63 1.12
C ILE A 508 22.41 22.78 -0.07
N PRO A 509 23.24 22.60 -1.12
CA PRO A 509 22.95 21.69 -2.22
C PRO A 509 22.53 20.30 -1.75
N LEU A 510 21.49 19.72 -2.36
CA LEU A 510 20.89 18.47 -1.88
C LEU A 510 21.90 17.31 -1.81
N ASN A 511 22.92 17.30 -2.69
CA ASN A 511 23.97 16.27 -2.71
C ASN A 511 24.89 16.29 -1.49
N GLN A 512 25.08 17.46 -0.86
CA GLN A 512 25.98 17.61 0.28
C GLN A 512 25.42 17.00 1.58
N TRP A 513 24.14 16.62 1.55
CA TRP A 513 23.47 15.91 2.64
C TRP A 513 23.74 14.41 2.63
N LEU A 514 24.34 13.87 1.57
CA LEU A 514 24.63 12.44 1.44
C LEU A 514 26.02 12.04 2.01
N PRO A 515 26.12 10.88 2.67
CA PRO A 515 25.01 10.13 3.27
C PRO A 515 24.39 10.90 4.44
N PHE A 516 23.10 10.68 4.70
CA PHE A 516 22.35 11.41 5.72
C PHE A 516 22.93 11.19 7.14
N ARG A 517 23.46 12.29 7.67
CA ARG A 517 23.76 12.69 9.06
C ARG A 517 23.86 11.64 10.19
N ILE A 518 24.74 10.63 10.12
CA ILE A 518 25.34 10.04 11.34
C ILE A 518 26.82 9.68 11.12
N VAL A 519 27.73 10.33 11.85
CA VAL A 519 29.13 9.88 11.98
C VAL A 519 29.39 9.57 13.45
N ARG A 520 29.85 8.35 13.73
CA ARG A 520 30.31 8.00 15.08
C ARG A 520 31.65 8.68 15.35
N SER A 521 31.72 9.54 16.35
CA SER A 521 32.90 10.38 16.60
C SER A 521 33.86 9.87 17.69
N SER A 522 33.39 9.26 18.80
CA SER A 522 34.29 8.60 19.79
C SER A 522 33.57 7.88 20.95
N GLY A 523 34.35 7.09 21.72
CA GLY A 523 34.09 6.69 23.12
C GLY A 523 33.20 5.46 23.36
N ALA A 524 33.48 4.70 24.44
CA ALA A 524 32.69 3.54 24.90
C ALA A 524 31.22 3.85 25.25
N THR A 525 30.89 5.13 25.41
CA THR A 525 29.54 5.67 25.63
C THR A 525 28.95 6.31 24.37
N GLY A 526 29.59 6.16 23.20
CA GLY A 526 29.05 6.44 21.87
C GLY A 526 28.59 7.88 21.65
N SER A 527 29.53 8.78 21.38
CA SER A 527 29.17 10.07 20.76
C SER A 527 28.90 9.84 19.27
N TYR A 528 27.65 10.03 18.88
CA TYR A 528 27.28 10.24 17.48
C TYR A 528 27.24 11.75 17.25
N SER A 529 27.84 12.18 16.15
CA SER A 529 27.78 13.55 15.70
C SER A 529 27.16 13.60 14.32
N ILE A 530 26.29 14.56 14.12
CA ILE A 530 25.89 15.00 12.79
C ILE A 530 27.12 15.67 12.12
N ARG A 531 27.20 15.68 10.77
CA ARG A 531 28.31 16.31 10.01
C ARG A 531 28.54 17.80 10.34
N ASP A 532 27.57 18.47 10.95
CA ASP A 532 27.67 19.84 11.48
C ASP A 532 28.23 19.89 12.93
N ASN A 533 28.78 18.78 13.43
CA ASN A 533 29.29 18.59 14.79
C ASN A 533 28.24 18.70 15.90
N THR A 534 26.94 18.65 15.57
CA THR A 534 25.88 18.58 16.60
C THR A 534 25.92 17.21 17.29
N PRO A 535 26.08 17.15 18.63
CA PRO A 535 26.00 15.90 19.37
C PRO A 535 24.56 15.35 19.39
N VAL A 536 24.38 14.04 19.27
CA VAL A 536 23.06 13.36 19.32
C VAL A 536 22.51 13.23 20.76
N PHE A 537 22.87 14.15 21.65
CA PHE A 537 22.43 14.13 23.05
C PHE A 537 21.45 15.27 23.31
N VAL A 538 20.25 14.92 23.75
CA VAL A 538 19.23 15.85 24.24
C VAL A 538 18.91 15.51 25.70
N ASP A 539 18.46 16.51 26.46
CA ASP A 539 17.94 16.28 27.80
C ASP A 539 16.59 15.53 27.77
N SER A 540 16.03 15.24 28.94
CA SER A 540 14.74 14.53 29.09
C SER A 540 13.54 15.25 28.45
N ARG A 541 13.73 16.47 27.93
CA ARG A 541 12.71 17.30 27.29
C ARG A 541 12.93 17.47 25.78
N GLY A 542 13.91 16.76 25.20
CA GLY A 542 14.19 16.84 23.76
C GLY A 542 14.98 18.08 23.35
N THR A 543 15.56 18.84 24.29
CA THR A 543 16.36 20.02 23.98
C THR A 543 17.80 19.61 23.64
N PRO A 544 18.32 19.94 22.44
CA PRO A 544 19.74 19.79 22.14
C PRO A 544 20.56 20.61 23.14
N GLN A 545 21.46 19.96 23.87
CA GLN A 545 22.32 20.59 24.89
C GLN A 545 21.57 21.29 26.03
N GLY A 546 20.46 20.74 26.51
CA GLY A 546 19.87 21.17 27.78
C GLY A 546 20.81 20.93 28.98
N THR A 547 20.79 21.84 29.95
CA THR A 547 21.71 21.97 31.11
C THR A 547 21.85 20.74 32.03
N GLY A 548 21.17 19.63 31.75
CA GLY A 548 21.22 18.38 32.51
C GLY A 548 21.99 17.23 31.86
N CYS A 549 22.31 17.29 30.56
CA CYS A 549 23.12 16.26 29.90
C CYS A 549 24.61 16.57 30.10
N VAL A 550 25.38 15.58 30.56
CA VAL A 550 26.84 15.71 30.75
C VAL A 550 27.55 14.89 29.68
N PRO A 551 28.02 15.50 28.57
CA PRO A 551 28.58 14.78 27.42
C PRO A 551 29.83 13.94 27.76
N SER A 552 30.55 14.31 28.82
CA SER A 552 31.76 13.60 29.28
C SER A 552 31.48 12.33 30.06
N THR A 553 30.26 12.13 30.59
CA THR A 553 29.90 10.97 31.43
C THR A 553 28.66 10.20 30.95
N GLY A 554 27.86 10.77 30.03
CA GLY A 554 26.64 10.13 29.50
C GLY A 554 25.46 10.07 30.49
N LEU A 555 25.59 10.70 31.66
CA LEU A 555 24.49 10.80 32.64
C LEU A 555 23.40 11.75 32.13
N ASN A 556 22.13 11.32 32.25
CA ASN A 556 20.90 12.04 31.89
C ASN A 556 20.76 12.42 30.40
N CYS A 557 21.43 11.70 29.50
CA CYS A 557 21.29 11.89 28.06
C CYS A 557 20.51 10.71 27.46
N THR A 558 19.33 10.95 26.91
CA THR A 558 18.56 9.91 26.21
C THR A 558 19.07 9.81 24.77
N ARG A 559 19.52 8.62 24.35
CA ARG A 559 19.93 8.38 22.97
C ARG A 559 18.70 8.24 22.08
N GLY A 560 18.59 9.11 21.09
CA GLY A 560 17.67 8.91 19.98
C GLY A 560 18.37 8.28 18.79
N ASN A 561 17.65 7.48 18.01
CA ASN A 561 18.03 7.32 16.62
C ASN A 561 17.71 8.64 15.93
N ILE A 562 18.73 9.41 15.53
CA ILE A 562 18.54 10.43 14.49
C ILE A 562 18.70 9.71 13.17
N ALA A 563 17.67 9.00 12.76
CA ALA A 563 17.57 8.56 11.40
C ALA A 563 16.91 9.75 10.66
N GLU A 564 17.71 10.64 10.06
CA GLU A 564 17.22 11.27 8.85
C GLU A 564 17.24 10.15 7.81
N THR A 565 16.16 9.38 7.77
CA THR A 565 16.00 8.24 6.90
C THR A 565 15.55 8.75 5.55
N PHE A 566 16.32 8.41 4.52
CA PHE A 566 15.94 8.75 3.16
C PHE A 566 15.07 7.64 2.59
N GLU A 567 13.77 7.91 2.46
CA GLU A 567 12.94 7.11 1.58
C GLU A 567 13.42 7.31 0.15
N PHE A 568 13.60 6.21 -0.58
CA PHE A 568 14.07 6.29 -1.94
C PHE A 568 13.50 5.18 -2.80
N ARG A 569 13.07 5.52 -4.00
CA ARG A 569 12.50 4.54 -4.92
C ARG A 569 13.36 4.42 -6.16
N ALA A 570 14.00 3.28 -6.34
CA ALA A 570 14.80 2.95 -7.51
C ALA A 570 13.98 2.13 -8.52
N ILE A 571 14.34 2.24 -9.80
CA ILE A 571 13.94 1.28 -10.83
C ILE A 571 15.20 0.57 -11.32
N ASP A 572 15.15 -0.77 -11.35
CA ASP A 572 16.18 -1.58 -11.98
C ASP A 572 16.40 -1.13 -13.42
N ARG A 573 17.63 -0.71 -13.73
CA ARG A 573 17.97 -0.19 -15.06
C ARG A 573 17.77 -1.21 -16.17
N ASN A 574 17.66 -2.50 -15.86
CA ASN A 574 17.40 -3.58 -16.81
C ASN A 574 15.93 -4.05 -16.78
N LEU A 575 15.00 -3.18 -16.37
CA LEU A 575 13.57 -3.47 -16.32
C LEU A 575 13.07 -4.05 -17.65
N LYS A 576 12.31 -5.15 -17.56
CA LYS A 576 11.68 -5.82 -18.71
C LYS A 576 10.16 -5.70 -18.64
N THR A 577 9.52 -5.78 -19.79
CA THR A 577 8.06 -5.80 -19.89
C THR A 577 7.53 -7.10 -19.24
N PRO A 578 6.59 -7.00 -18.28
CA PRO A 578 5.92 -8.17 -17.74
C PRO A 578 5.11 -8.91 -18.81
N TYR A 579 5.01 -10.23 -18.71
CA TYR A 579 4.18 -11.01 -19.62
C TYR A 579 3.55 -12.23 -18.97
N VAL A 580 2.47 -12.72 -19.57
CA VAL A 580 1.69 -13.86 -19.11
C VAL A 580 1.48 -14.83 -20.27
N HIS A 581 1.90 -16.08 -20.06
CA HIS A 581 1.46 -17.21 -20.85
C HIS A 581 0.07 -17.61 -20.37
N GLN A 582 -0.87 -17.81 -21.29
CA GLN A 582 -2.17 -18.40 -20.98
C GLN A 582 -2.42 -19.57 -21.91
N TRP A 583 -2.88 -20.69 -21.36
CA TRP A 583 -3.31 -21.83 -22.14
C TRP A 583 -4.59 -22.42 -21.57
N ASN A 584 -5.38 -23.01 -22.45
CA ASN A 584 -6.58 -23.73 -22.06
C ASN A 584 -6.81 -24.93 -22.98
N VAL A 585 -7.43 -25.97 -22.44
CA VAL A 585 -7.92 -27.13 -23.19
C VAL A 585 -9.24 -27.52 -22.58
N GLY A 586 -10.24 -27.81 -23.40
CA GLY A 586 -11.54 -28.23 -22.91
C GLY A 586 -12.36 -29.00 -23.90
N ALA A 587 -13.36 -29.68 -23.37
CA ALA A 587 -14.34 -30.46 -24.10
C ALA A 587 -15.75 -30.01 -23.69
N GLN A 588 -16.61 -29.85 -24.69
CA GLN A 588 -18.03 -29.60 -24.50
C GLN A 588 -18.81 -30.79 -25.07
N TYR A 589 -19.71 -31.34 -24.26
CA TYR A 589 -20.54 -32.47 -24.62
C TYR A 589 -22.03 -32.17 -24.39
N GLU A 590 -22.82 -32.28 -25.46
CA GLU A 590 -24.29 -32.24 -25.37
C GLU A 590 -24.80 -33.59 -24.87
N ILE A 591 -25.20 -33.65 -23.59
CA ILE A 591 -25.75 -34.87 -22.97
C ILE A 591 -27.17 -35.10 -23.50
N MET A 592 -27.98 -34.03 -23.53
CA MET A 592 -29.34 -33.99 -24.06
C MET A 592 -29.55 -32.65 -24.78
N LYS A 593 -30.62 -32.53 -25.59
CA LYS A 593 -30.93 -31.32 -26.39
C LYS A 593 -30.91 -30.00 -25.62
N ASP A 594 -31.12 -30.06 -24.31
CA ASP A 594 -31.22 -28.95 -23.38
C ASP A 594 -30.24 -29.06 -22.21
N LEU A 595 -29.32 -30.02 -22.21
CA LEU A 595 -28.35 -30.29 -21.14
C LEU A 595 -26.93 -30.44 -21.72
N MET A 596 -26.05 -29.53 -21.31
CA MET A 596 -24.68 -29.46 -21.79
C MET A 596 -23.70 -29.58 -20.63
N PHE A 597 -22.73 -30.48 -20.77
CA PHE A 597 -21.58 -30.57 -19.89
C PHE A 597 -20.34 -29.99 -20.54
N GLU A 598 -19.52 -29.33 -19.73
CA GLU A 598 -18.26 -28.75 -20.15
C GLU A 598 -17.18 -29.01 -19.11
N ALA A 599 -16.02 -29.46 -19.55
CA ALA A 599 -14.82 -29.58 -18.74
C ALA A 599 -13.69 -28.80 -19.42
N ARG A 600 -13.03 -27.92 -18.67
CA ARG A 600 -11.92 -27.08 -19.14
C ARG A 600 -10.78 -27.12 -18.14
N TYR A 601 -9.57 -27.20 -18.64
CA TYR A 601 -8.36 -26.88 -17.93
C TYR A 601 -7.87 -25.51 -18.40
N VAL A 602 -7.51 -24.64 -17.46
CA VAL A 602 -6.92 -23.33 -17.71
C VAL A 602 -5.62 -23.24 -16.93
N GLY A 603 -4.55 -22.84 -17.60
CA GLY A 603 -3.27 -22.55 -16.98
C GLY A 603 -2.79 -21.15 -17.36
N THR A 604 -2.20 -20.45 -16.40
CA THR A 604 -1.49 -19.20 -16.68
C THR A 604 -0.14 -19.20 -15.96
N SER A 605 0.88 -18.62 -16.59
CA SER A 605 2.20 -18.41 -16.00
C SER A 605 2.66 -17.00 -16.29
N GLY A 606 2.75 -16.17 -15.25
CA GLY A 606 3.30 -14.83 -15.32
C GLY A 606 4.82 -14.85 -15.11
N LYS A 607 5.54 -14.04 -15.89
CA LYS A 607 7.00 -13.89 -15.85
C LYS A 607 7.36 -12.42 -15.98
N ASN A 608 8.52 -12.06 -15.44
CA ASN A 608 8.99 -10.68 -15.37
C ASN A 608 7.96 -9.73 -14.75
N LEU A 609 7.08 -10.24 -13.88
CA LEU A 609 6.10 -9.42 -13.18
C LEU A 609 6.83 -8.39 -12.33
N LEU A 610 6.23 -7.21 -12.21
CA LEU A 610 6.81 -6.16 -11.39
C LEU A 610 6.70 -6.55 -9.92
N ILE A 611 7.79 -6.35 -9.19
CA ILE A 611 7.85 -6.47 -7.74
C ILE A 611 8.61 -5.28 -7.16
N ALA A 612 8.25 -4.86 -5.95
CA ALA A 612 9.06 -3.94 -5.16
C ALA A 612 9.84 -4.74 -4.13
N ASN A 613 11.12 -4.40 -3.99
CA ASN A 613 12.00 -5.06 -3.05
C ASN A 613 12.69 -4.03 -2.16
N ALA A 614 12.94 -4.34 -0.89
CA ALA A 614 13.73 -3.47 -0.03
C ALA A 614 15.19 -3.44 -0.50
N LEU A 615 15.60 -2.33 -1.11
CA LEU A 615 16.94 -2.08 -1.63
C LEU A 615 18.00 -2.18 -0.52
N ASN A 616 17.63 -1.74 0.68
CA ASN A 616 18.57 -1.57 1.79
C ASN A 616 18.42 -2.61 2.92
N GLN A 617 17.85 -3.79 2.64
CA GLN A 617 17.69 -4.85 3.64
C GLN A 617 19.01 -5.19 4.34
N GLY A 618 18.99 -5.22 5.68
CA GLY A 618 20.15 -5.63 6.49
C GLY A 618 20.58 -7.08 6.23
N PHE A 619 21.89 -7.32 6.25
CA PHE A 619 22.46 -8.65 6.11
C PHE A 619 22.31 -9.48 7.39
N ASP A 620 21.97 -10.75 7.22
CA ASP A 620 22.16 -11.76 8.26
C ASP A 620 23.67 -12.03 8.42
N LEU A 621 24.24 -11.71 9.58
CA LEU A 621 25.66 -11.96 9.84
C LEU A 621 26.00 -13.46 9.93
N ASN A 622 25.00 -14.34 9.93
CA ASN A 622 25.13 -15.79 9.86
C ASN A 622 25.19 -16.29 8.40
N ASP A 623 24.84 -15.47 7.42
CA ASP A 623 24.86 -15.84 6.01
C ASP A 623 26.31 -15.83 5.49
N PRO A 624 26.84 -16.96 4.96
CA PRO A 624 28.18 -17.00 4.37
C PRO A 624 28.33 -16.06 3.17
N ASN A 625 27.24 -15.57 2.58
CA ASN A 625 27.28 -14.61 1.47
C ASN A 625 27.32 -13.14 1.95
N THR A 626 27.30 -12.88 3.25
CA THR A 626 27.41 -11.51 3.78
C THR A 626 28.74 -10.87 3.37
N PRO A 627 28.74 -9.68 2.73
CA PRO A 627 29.96 -9.03 2.27
C PRO A 627 30.92 -8.69 3.40
N ASP A 628 32.22 -8.82 3.14
CA ASP A 628 33.27 -8.55 4.13
C ASP A 628 33.26 -7.10 4.66
N HIS A 629 32.80 -6.14 3.85
CA HIS A 629 32.65 -4.75 4.30
C HIS A 629 31.55 -4.57 5.36
N ILE A 630 30.50 -5.40 5.34
CA ILE A 630 29.45 -5.35 6.37
C ILE A 630 30.02 -5.87 7.70
N TYR A 631 30.78 -6.97 7.67
CA TYR A 631 31.48 -7.46 8.86
C TYR A 631 32.44 -6.40 9.42
N GLU A 632 33.20 -5.73 8.57
CA GLU A 632 34.14 -4.71 9.03
C GLU A 632 33.45 -3.47 9.62
N ARG A 633 32.36 -2.99 9.00
CA ARG A 633 31.55 -1.91 9.56
C ARG A 633 30.98 -2.29 10.93
N PHE A 634 30.44 -3.50 11.03
CA PHE A 634 29.90 -4.03 12.28
C PHE A 634 30.98 -4.16 13.36
N ASN A 635 32.18 -4.61 13.01
CA ASN A 635 33.34 -4.67 13.91
C ASN A 635 33.76 -3.28 14.41
N LEU A 636 33.83 -2.26 13.55
CA LEU A 636 34.14 -0.88 13.95
C LEU A 636 33.05 -0.31 14.88
N ALA A 637 31.78 -0.62 14.60
CA ALA A 637 30.66 -0.28 15.47
C ALA A 637 30.75 -1.01 16.84
N TYR A 638 31.41 -2.15 16.92
CA TYR A 638 31.62 -2.88 18.16
C TYR A 638 32.82 -2.36 18.96
N VAL A 639 33.96 -2.13 18.29
CA VAL A 639 35.19 -1.59 18.90
C VAL A 639 34.93 -0.22 19.50
N ALA A 640 34.34 0.69 18.73
CA ALA A 640 34.10 2.02 19.24
C ALA A 640 33.03 2.04 20.35
N ALA A 641 32.29 0.93 20.58
CA ALA A 641 31.35 0.80 21.70
C ALA A 641 32.01 0.34 23.01
N GLY A 642 33.35 0.27 23.04
CA GLY A 642 34.11 -0.01 24.25
C GLY A 642 34.32 -1.50 24.56
N SER A 643 34.03 -2.39 23.62
CA SER A 643 34.32 -3.82 23.81
C SER A 643 35.83 -4.10 23.69
N PRO A 644 36.45 -4.92 24.58
CA PRO A 644 37.91 -5.04 24.70
C PRO A 644 38.59 -5.80 23.55
N ASN A 645 37.84 -6.36 22.60
CA ASN A 645 38.38 -7.09 21.46
C ASN A 645 38.81 -6.17 20.29
N GLY A 646 39.47 -5.04 20.61
CA GLY A 646 40.18 -4.21 19.63
C GLY A 646 41.08 -5.04 18.70
N PRO A 647 41.52 -4.47 17.57
CA PRO A 647 41.82 -5.19 16.31
C PRO A 647 42.55 -6.52 16.54
N LEU A 648 41.82 -7.64 16.47
CA LEU A 648 42.39 -8.95 16.75
C LEU A 648 43.19 -9.47 15.55
N ASN A 649 44.50 -9.60 15.79
CA ASN A 649 45.59 -10.11 14.96
C ASN A 649 45.78 -9.40 13.61
N VAL A 650 46.92 -8.70 13.47
CA VAL A 650 47.44 -8.19 12.19
C VAL A 650 47.46 -9.35 11.18
N GLY A 651 46.69 -9.25 10.10
CA GLY A 651 46.63 -10.24 9.02
C GLY A 651 45.37 -11.12 8.95
N SER A 652 44.40 -11.00 9.87
CA SER A 652 43.10 -11.68 9.77
C SER A 652 42.17 -11.03 8.73
N THR A 653 41.28 -11.80 8.08
CA THR A 653 40.21 -11.24 7.22
C THR A 653 39.03 -10.74 8.08
N ALA A 654 38.26 -9.76 7.61
CA ALA A 654 37.07 -9.23 8.32
C ALA A 654 36.06 -10.31 8.71
N ARG A 655 35.94 -11.32 7.85
CA ARG A 655 35.15 -12.52 8.08
C ARG A 655 35.71 -13.37 9.21
N ALA A 656 37.01 -13.68 9.20
CA ALA A 656 37.65 -14.44 10.28
C ALA A 656 37.61 -13.71 11.64
N ARG A 657 37.47 -12.38 11.63
CA ARG A 657 37.19 -11.57 12.83
C ARG A 657 35.77 -11.76 13.38
N GLY A 658 34.79 -12.09 12.54
CA GLY A 658 33.37 -12.20 12.91
C GLY A 658 32.80 -13.64 12.95
N THR A 659 33.34 -14.58 12.18
CA THR A 659 32.88 -15.98 12.16
C THR A 659 33.46 -16.77 13.33
N GLY A 660 32.58 -17.28 14.20
CA GLY A 660 32.96 -18.14 15.33
C GLY A 660 33.39 -17.41 16.61
N VAL A 661 33.43 -16.07 16.59
CA VAL A 661 33.80 -15.24 17.73
C VAL A 661 32.75 -14.12 17.91
N ALA A 662 31.58 -14.54 18.41
CA ALA A 662 30.63 -13.71 19.16
C ALA A 662 29.97 -12.51 18.42
N PHE A 663 28.89 -12.78 17.67
CA PHE A 663 27.89 -11.79 17.18
C PHE A 663 26.54 -12.48 16.88
N GLY A 664 25.61 -12.59 17.83
CA GLY A 664 24.33 -13.30 17.64
C GLY A 664 24.40 -14.83 17.81
N PHE A 665 25.61 -15.39 17.91
CA PHE A 665 25.87 -16.83 17.94
C PHE A 665 26.09 -17.38 19.34
N LEU A 666 25.84 -18.68 19.52
CA LEU A 666 26.39 -19.44 20.63
C LEU A 666 27.92 -19.37 20.56
N ASN A 667 28.53 -18.64 21.49
CA ASN A 667 29.97 -18.59 21.64
C ASN A 667 30.48 -20.01 21.90
N THR A 668 31.27 -20.56 21.00
CA THR A 668 31.72 -21.96 21.07
C THR A 668 32.68 -22.23 22.24
N VAL A 669 33.24 -21.18 22.85
CA VAL A 669 34.12 -21.24 24.02
C VAL A 669 33.34 -21.13 25.32
N THR A 670 32.30 -20.29 25.37
CA THR A 670 31.54 -20.01 26.61
C THR A 670 30.15 -20.65 26.67
N GLY A 671 29.67 -21.21 25.56
CA GLY A 671 28.33 -21.78 25.42
C GLY A 671 27.18 -20.78 25.51
N ARG A 672 27.48 -19.47 25.57
CA ARG A 672 26.47 -18.40 25.71
C ARG A 672 26.24 -17.71 24.37
N GLN A 673 24.99 -17.39 24.05
CA GLN A 673 24.66 -16.58 22.88
C GLN A 673 25.20 -15.16 23.09
N ASP A 674 26.08 -14.68 22.20
CA ASP A 674 26.46 -13.26 22.17
C ASP A 674 25.31 -12.48 21.52
N LEU A 675 24.81 -11.45 22.17
CA LEU A 675 23.55 -10.79 21.80
C LEU A 675 23.81 -9.42 21.15
N ASN A 676 24.94 -9.25 20.46
CA ASN A 676 25.39 -8.00 19.85
C ASN A 676 25.59 -6.86 20.87
N LEU A 677 26.06 -7.21 22.08
CA LEU A 677 26.26 -6.27 23.17
C LEU A 677 27.71 -5.80 23.21
N SER A 678 27.96 -4.49 23.24
CA SER A 678 29.28 -3.97 23.60
C SER A 678 29.61 -4.39 25.04
N ALA A 679 30.73 -5.07 25.27
CA ALA A 679 31.07 -5.61 26.60
C ALA A 679 31.27 -4.54 27.69
N ALA A 680 31.44 -3.26 27.34
CA ALA A 680 31.60 -2.18 28.32
C ALA A 680 30.31 -1.81 29.06
N ASN A 681 29.13 -1.84 28.40
CA ASN A 681 27.89 -1.24 28.93
C ASN A 681 26.58 -1.93 28.47
N GLY A 682 26.64 -3.02 27.70
CA GLY A 682 25.41 -3.65 27.15
C GLY A 682 24.73 -2.86 26.02
N THR A 683 25.45 -1.94 25.36
CA THR A 683 24.93 -1.18 24.21
C THR A 683 24.73 -2.10 23.01
N PHE A 684 23.56 -2.07 22.38
CA PHE A 684 23.25 -2.79 21.14
C PHE A 684 23.82 -2.05 19.92
N ILE A 685 24.35 -2.78 18.93
CA ILE A 685 24.68 -2.20 17.62
C ILE A 685 23.42 -2.20 16.77
N ASN A 686 22.94 -1.01 16.41
CA ASN A 686 21.74 -0.85 15.60
C ASN A 686 21.86 -1.50 14.21
N PHE A 687 20.70 -1.76 13.60
CA PHE A 687 20.59 -2.51 12.35
C PHE A 687 21.25 -1.82 11.15
N GLU A 688 21.43 -0.49 11.17
CA GLU A 688 22.09 0.28 10.11
C GLU A 688 23.55 -0.14 9.92
N ALA A 689 24.19 -0.77 10.91
CA ALA A 689 25.51 -1.36 10.72
C ALA A 689 25.51 -2.56 9.76
N ARG A 690 24.33 -3.16 9.49
CA ARG A 690 24.15 -4.36 8.67
C ARG A 690 23.64 -4.06 7.26
N VAL A 691 23.25 -2.82 6.97
CA VAL A 691 22.61 -2.46 5.69
C VAL A 691 23.63 -2.22 4.58
N PRO A 692 23.31 -2.47 3.29
CA PRO A 692 24.21 -2.15 2.18
C PRO A 692 24.56 -0.65 2.07
N ILE A 693 23.62 0.25 2.38
CA ILE A 693 23.71 1.70 2.16
C ILE A 693 23.41 2.46 3.45
N LEU A 694 24.37 3.20 3.99
CA LEU A 694 24.12 4.04 5.16
C LEU A 694 23.22 5.24 4.84
N GLY A 695 22.30 5.56 5.76
CA GLY A 695 21.38 6.69 5.65
C GLY A 695 20.14 6.46 4.77
N PHE A 696 20.05 5.32 4.08
CA PHE A 696 18.83 4.95 3.35
C PHE A 696 17.86 4.27 4.32
N ASN A 697 16.60 4.68 4.28
CA ASN A 697 15.55 4.02 5.03
C ASN A 697 15.46 2.55 4.62
N VAL A 698 15.45 1.62 5.57
CA VAL A 698 15.41 0.19 5.24
C VAL A 698 14.03 -0.26 4.73
N PRO A 699 12.90 0.00 5.42
CA PRO A 699 11.57 -0.29 4.87
C PRO A 699 11.19 0.52 3.62
N GLU A 700 11.62 1.78 3.48
CA GLU A 700 11.12 2.64 2.40
C GLU A 700 12.09 2.83 1.22
N ALA A 701 13.35 2.37 1.32
CA ALA A 701 14.20 2.27 0.13
C ALA A 701 13.75 1.09 -0.74
N LEU A 702 12.92 1.35 -1.76
CA LEU A 702 12.33 0.33 -2.62
C LEU A 702 13.01 0.27 -3.99
N LEU A 703 13.15 -0.94 -4.53
CA LEU A 703 13.63 -1.20 -5.88
C LEU A 703 12.52 -1.90 -6.68
N LEU A 704 12.01 -1.23 -7.71
CA LEU A 704 11.10 -1.84 -8.68
C LEU A 704 11.90 -2.69 -9.66
N GLN A 705 11.62 -4.00 -9.70
CA GLN A 705 12.28 -4.96 -10.60
C GLN A 705 11.28 -5.83 -11.34
N SER A 706 11.68 -6.37 -12.49
CA SER A 706 10.92 -7.35 -13.26
C SER A 706 11.36 -8.79 -12.94
N LYS A 707 11.26 -9.20 -11.66
CA LYS A 707 11.66 -10.54 -11.17
C LYS A 707 10.47 -11.39 -10.71
N GLY A 708 9.28 -10.80 -10.61
CA GLY A 708 8.07 -11.48 -10.19
C GLY A 708 7.65 -12.59 -11.14
N HIS A 709 7.05 -13.64 -10.58
CA HIS A 709 6.42 -14.69 -11.36
C HIS A 709 5.28 -15.35 -10.59
N SER A 710 4.30 -15.85 -11.33
CA SER A 710 3.12 -16.51 -10.77
C SER A 710 2.68 -17.66 -11.67
N ASN A 711 1.98 -18.64 -11.10
CA ASN A 711 1.41 -19.76 -11.83
C ASN A 711 0.01 -20.06 -11.28
N TYR A 712 -0.95 -20.18 -12.18
CA TYR A 712 -2.30 -20.61 -11.87
C TYR A 712 -2.66 -21.83 -12.71
N HIS A 713 -3.27 -22.82 -12.08
CA HIS A 713 -3.89 -23.96 -12.76
C HIS A 713 -5.30 -24.14 -12.21
N GLY A 714 -6.27 -24.35 -13.11
CA GLY A 714 -7.67 -24.55 -12.75
C GLY A 714 -8.37 -25.56 -13.64
N GLY A 715 -9.01 -26.55 -13.02
CA GLY A 715 -10.03 -27.39 -13.64
C GLY A 715 -11.41 -26.78 -13.42
N GLN A 716 -12.09 -26.42 -14.49
CA GLN A 716 -13.42 -25.82 -14.51
C GLN A 716 -14.42 -26.78 -15.12
N PHE A 717 -15.50 -27.05 -14.40
CA PHE A 717 -16.57 -27.95 -14.81
C PHE A 717 -17.89 -27.20 -14.77
N SER A 718 -18.66 -27.29 -15.83
CA SER A 718 -20.00 -26.70 -15.89
C SER A 718 -21.03 -27.68 -16.42
N LEU A 719 -22.22 -27.62 -15.83
CA LEU A 719 -23.42 -28.29 -16.31
C LEU A 719 -24.50 -27.23 -16.50
N THR A 720 -24.93 -27.03 -17.74
CA THR A 720 -25.93 -26.02 -18.08
C THR A 720 -27.16 -26.70 -18.64
N LYS A 721 -28.31 -26.47 -17.99
CA LYS A 721 -29.63 -26.84 -18.49
C LYS A 721 -30.39 -25.60 -18.94
N ARG A 722 -30.78 -25.55 -20.22
CA ARG A 722 -31.69 -24.51 -20.74
C ARG A 722 -33.11 -24.74 -20.22
N LEU A 723 -33.89 -23.67 -20.09
CA LEU A 723 -35.28 -23.77 -19.61
C LEU A 723 -36.08 -24.76 -20.48
N SER A 724 -36.45 -25.88 -19.87
CA SER A 724 -37.34 -26.86 -20.46
C SER A 724 -38.12 -27.56 -19.35
N ARG A 725 -39.39 -27.89 -19.62
CA ARG A 725 -40.27 -28.53 -18.63
C ARG A 725 -40.28 -27.79 -17.28
N GLY A 726 -40.19 -26.46 -17.32
CA GLY A 726 -40.18 -25.57 -16.17
C GLY A 726 -38.86 -25.47 -15.40
N LEU A 727 -37.78 -26.16 -15.78
CA LEU A 727 -36.51 -26.12 -15.05
C LEU A 727 -35.36 -25.56 -15.90
N GLN A 728 -34.64 -24.61 -15.33
CA GLN A 728 -33.37 -24.09 -15.81
C GLN A 728 -32.35 -24.12 -14.67
N PHE A 729 -31.11 -24.53 -14.95
CA PHE A 729 -30.03 -24.38 -13.97
C PHE A 729 -28.66 -24.25 -14.64
N ASN A 730 -27.73 -23.64 -13.91
CA ASN A 730 -26.32 -23.68 -14.21
C ASN A 730 -25.56 -24.10 -12.96
N VAL A 731 -24.76 -25.16 -13.08
CA VAL A 731 -23.81 -25.59 -12.06
C VAL A 731 -22.41 -25.29 -12.57
N ALA A 732 -21.57 -24.71 -11.72
CA ALA A 732 -20.18 -24.43 -12.01
C ALA A 732 -19.31 -24.85 -10.81
N TYR A 733 -18.24 -25.59 -11.09
CA TYR A 733 -17.25 -26.00 -10.11
C TYR A 733 -15.85 -25.68 -10.65
N THR A 734 -15.01 -25.10 -9.81
CA THR A 734 -13.61 -24.82 -10.10
C THR A 734 -12.75 -25.42 -9.00
N PHE A 735 -11.81 -26.28 -9.40
CA PHE A 735 -10.70 -26.72 -8.57
C PHE A 735 -9.44 -26.03 -9.08
N SER A 736 -8.82 -25.19 -8.27
CA SER A 736 -7.67 -24.41 -8.71
C SER A 736 -6.56 -24.30 -7.69
N LYS A 737 -5.38 -23.93 -8.17
CA LYS A 737 -4.23 -23.56 -7.33
C LYS A 737 -3.51 -22.39 -7.98
N SER A 738 -3.34 -21.32 -7.21
CA SER A 738 -2.51 -20.16 -7.56
C SER A 738 -1.27 -20.14 -6.68
N ILE A 739 -0.09 -19.94 -7.28
CA ILE A 739 1.21 -19.86 -6.60
C ILE A 739 1.96 -18.64 -7.13
N ASP A 740 2.57 -17.86 -6.26
CA ASP A 740 3.43 -16.73 -6.62
C ASP A 740 4.56 -16.55 -5.60
N ILE A 741 5.49 -15.64 -5.87
CA ILE A 741 6.48 -15.18 -4.89
C ILE A 741 6.07 -13.87 -4.20
N MET A 742 4.99 -13.23 -4.65
CA MET A 742 4.36 -12.05 -4.04
C MET A 742 2.96 -11.88 -4.65
N SER A 743 1.95 -11.54 -3.84
CA SER A 743 0.55 -11.38 -4.30
C SER A 743 0.10 -9.91 -4.36
N THR A 744 1.03 -8.95 -4.25
CA THR A 744 0.74 -7.51 -4.22
C THR A 744 1.31 -6.79 -5.46
N ASP A 745 0.60 -5.75 -5.91
CA ASP A 745 1.01 -4.91 -7.04
C ASP A 745 1.89 -3.75 -6.54
N PRO A 746 3.17 -3.64 -6.96
CA PRO A 746 4.06 -2.58 -6.51
C PRO A 746 3.74 -1.20 -7.11
N GLY A 747 2.81 -1.09 -8.08
CA GLY A 747 2.50 0.14 -8.80
C GLY A 747 1.50 1.09 -8.10
N SER A 748 0.86 0.65 -7.01
CA SER A 748 -0.10 1.46 -6.25
C SER A 748 0.62 2.36 -5.24
N THR A 749 0.70 3.66 -5.48
CA THR A 749 1.15 4.64 -4.47
C THR A 749 0.11 4.89 -3.37
N ALA A 750 -1.11 4.38 -3.54
CA ALA A 750 -2.09 4.34 -2.45
C ALA A 750 -1.74 3.14 -1.58
N GLY A 751 -1.11 3.41 -0.44
CA GLY A 751 -0.72 2.44 0.58
C GLY A 751 -1.89 1.53 0.98
N GLY A 752 -1.94 0.35 0.37
CA GLY A 752 -2.77 -0.75 0.83
C GLY A 752 -2.01 -1.52 1.90
N GLY A 753 -2.02 -1.02 3.14
CA GLY A 753 -1.52 -1.80 4.27
C GLY A 753 -0.98 -0.95 5.41
N LYS A 754 -1.78 -0.87 6.48
CA LYS A 754 -1.46 -0.47 7.86
C LYS A 754 -0.62 0.82 8.06
N PRO A 755 -1.15 1.82 8.80
CA PRO A 755 -0.54 3.15 8.95
C PRO A 755 0.85 3.25 9.60
N ASP A 756 1.43 2.16 10.11
CA ASP A 756 2.70 2.22 10.87
C ASP A 756 3.94 1.93 10.03
N VAL A 757 3.75 1.58 8.76
CA VAL A 757 4.82 1.51 7.76
C VAL A 757 4.16 1.75 6.39
N PRO A 758 4.17 3.01 5.91
CA PRO A 758 3.78 3.32 4.53
C PRO A 758 4.46 2.32 3.60
N ASN A 759 3.73 1.78 2.63
CA ASN A 759 4.29 0.90 1.58
C ASN A 759 4.71 -0.53 1.99
N SER A 760 4.53 -0.96 3.24
CA SER A 760 4.94 -2.32 3.69
C SER A 760 4.15 -3.48 3.07
N GLY A 761 2.96 -3.23 2.52
CA GLY A 761 2.23 -4.20 1.68
C GLY A 761 2.94 -4.53 0.35
N PHE A 762 3.96 -3.75 -0.04
CA PHE A 762 4.68 -3.94 -1.31
C PHE A 762 6.01 -4.70 -1.16
N ILE A 763 6.46 -5.01 0.06
CA ILE A 763 7.76 -5.65 0.32
C ILE A 763 7.58 -7.15 0.52
N ALA A 764 8.45 -7.94 -0.11
CA ALA A 764 8.51 -9.38 0.14
C ALA A 764 8.87 -9.69 1.60
N GLN A 765 8.06 -10.50 2.29
CA GLN A 765 8.25 -10.88 3.70
C GLN A 765 9.45 -11.83 3.88
N GLY A 766 10.32 -11.60 4.87
CA GLY A 766 11.53 -12.42 5.06
C GLY A 766 12.70 -11.97 4.18
N ASP A 767 13.47 -12.90 3.61
CA ASP A 767 14.69 -12.56 2.85
C ASP A 767 14.38 -11.97 1.47
N ALA A 768 14.59 -10.67 1.32
CA ALA A 768 14.36 -9.90 0.10
C ALA A 768 15.47 -10.12 -0.94
N ARG A 769 16.61 -10.69 -0.55
CA ARG A 769 17.71 -11.04 -1.46
C ARG A 769 17.50 -12.41 -2.10
N ASN A 770 16.67 -13.26 -1.49
CA ASN A 770 16.24 -14.55 -2.05
C ASN A 770 14.70 -14.68 -2.05
N LEU A 771 14.09 -14.07 -3.05
CA LEU A 771 12.63 -14.03 -3.20
C LEU A 771 11.98 -15.40 -3.45
N GLU A 772 12.73 -16.41 -3.88
CA GLU A 772 12.19 -17.77 -4.07
C GLU A 772 11.77 -18.40 -2.74
N ASN A 773 12.37 -17.98 -1.62
CA ASN A 773 11.96 -18.39 -0.27
C ASN A 773 10.55 -17.88 0.11
N ASN A 774 9.97 -16.98 -0.70
CA ASN A 774 8.60 -16.50 -0.58
C ASN A 774 7.61 -17.22 -1.51
N ARG A 775 8.03 -18.26 -2.24
CA ARG A 775 7.15 -19.00 -3.13
C ARG A 775 6.08 -19.75 -2.34
N ALA A 776 4.82 -19.33 -2.47
CA ALA A 776 3.70 -19.87 -1.72
C ALA A 776 2.40 -19.84 -2.52
N VAL A 777 1.32 -20.42 -1.97
CA VAL A 777 -0.02 -20.19 -2.53
C VAL A 777 -0.35 -18.70 -2.48
N SER A 778 -0.97 -18.15 -3.53
CA SER A 778 -1.33 -16.73 -3.61
C SER A 778 -2.34 -16.33 -2.52
N ASP A 779 -2.34 -15.07 -2.07
CA ASP A 779 -3.27 -14.54 -1.06
C ASP A 779 -4.75 -14.71 -1.45
N PHE A 780 -5.01 -14.69 -2.77
CA PHE A 780 -6.34 -14.82 -3.37
C PHE A 780 -6.66 -16.26 -3.83
N ASP A 781 -5.81 -17.25 -3.51
CA ASP A 781 -6.05 -18.65 -3.86
C ASP A 781 -7.35 -19.19 -3.27
N ARG A 782 -8.22 -19.72 -4.13
CA ARG A 782 -9.42 -20.45 -3.74
C ARG A 782 -9.33 -21.85 -4.34
N THR A 783 -9.02 -22.83 -3.48
CA THR A 783 -8.79 -24.21 -3.94
C THR A 783 -10.06 -24.84 -4.53
N HIS A 784 -11.19 -24.68 -3.86
CA HIS A 784 -12.49 -25.13 -4.34
C HIS A 784 -13.45 -23.94 -4.42
N ARG A 785 -14.15 -23.81 -5.55
CA ARG A 785 -15.27 -22.88 -5.70
C ARG A 785 -16.41 -23.58 -6.41
N PHE A 786 -17.56 -23.64 -5.76
CA PHE A 786 -18.80 -24.16 -6.30
C PHE A 786 -19.84 -23.03 -6.34
N SER A 787 -20.55 -22.91 -7.45
CA SER A 787 -21.71 -22.04 -7.56
C SER A 787 -22.78 -22.68 -8.41
N THR A 788 -24.03 -22.56 -7.99
CA THR A 788 -25.18 -22.99 -8.79
C THR A 788 -26.28 -21.94 -8.72
N ASN A 789 -26.97 -21.75 -9.83
CA ASN A 789 -28.24 -21.06 -9.88
C ASN A 789 -29.28 -21.95 -10.53
N PHE A 790 -30.53 -21.81 -10.10
CA PHE A 790 -31.65 -22.50 -10.71
C PHE A 790 -32.89 -21.60 -10.72
N VAL A 791 -33.74 -21.84 -11.70
CA VAL A 791 -35.11 -21.32 -11.79
C VAL A 791 -36.01 -22.51 -12.08
N TRP A 792 -37.02 -22.69 -11.25
CA TRP A 792 -38.05 -23.68 -11.41
C TRP A 792 -39.41 -22.99 -11.50
N GLU A 793 -39.96 -22.94 -12.69
CA GLU A 793 -41.37 -22.61 -12.94
C GLU A 793 -42.22 -23.81 -12.57
N ILE A 794 -43.05 -23.66 -11.54
CA ILE A 794 -43.82 -24.75 -10.97
C ILE A 794 -44.84 -25.22 -12.02
N PRO A 795 -44.77 -26.47 -12.48
CA PRO A 795 -45.69 -26.99 -13.49
C PRO A 795 -47.09 -27.15 -12.88
N THR A 796 -48.11 -26.67 -13.59
CA THR A 796 -49.51 -26.68 -13.13
C THR A 796 -50.41 -27.64 -13.90
N GLY A 797 -49.82 -28.52 -14.73
CA GLY A 797 -50.58 -29.47 -15.53
C GLY A 797 -51.57 -28.84 -16.53
N GLY A 798 -51.32 -27.61 -16.98
CA GLY A 798 -52.20 -26.91 -17.92
C GLY A 798 -53.37 -26.17 -17.29
N SER A 799 -53.43 -26.06 -15.95
CA SER A 799 -54.45 -25.28 -15.25
C SER A 799 -54.48 -23.83 -15.75
N LYS A 800 -55.68 -23.31 -16.06
CA LYS A 800 -55.90 -21.89 -16.41
C LYS A 800 -56.17 -21.02 -15.18
N ASN A 801 -56.15 -21.60 -13.97
CA ASN A 801 -56.42 -20.86 -12.75
C ASN A 801 -55.26 -19.88 -12.46
N ARG A 802 -55.58 -18.58 -12.43
CA ARG A 802 -54.63 -17.49 -12.16
C ARG A 802 -53.95 -17.58 -10.79
N PHE A 803 -54.55 -18.28 -9.83
CA PHE A 803 -53.98 -18.51 -8.51
C PHE A 803 -52.97 -19.66 -8.49
N LEU A 804 -53.14 -20.64 -9.37
CA LEU A 804 -52.27 -21.82 -9.46
C LEU A 804 -51.09 -21.60 -10.42
N THR A 805 -51.24 -20.75 -11.44
CA THR A 805 -50.23 -20.50 -12.49
C THR A 805 -49.23 -19.43 -12.14
N GLY A 806 -48.05 -19.43 -12.78
CA GLY A 806 -47.09 -18.32 -12.71
C GLY A 806 -46.27 -18.26 -11.41
N TRP A 807 -46.24 -19.34 -10.63
CA TRP A 807 -45.31 -19.49 -9.51
C TRP A 807 -43.94 -19.93 -10.03
N SER A 808 -42.89 -19.30 -9.53
CA SER A 808 -41.51 -19.70 -9.78
C SER A 808 -40.69 -19.65 -8.49
N VAL A 809 -39.81 -20.63 -8.33
CA VAL A 809 -38.79 -20.67 -7.28
C VAL A 809 -37.44 -20.53 -7.97
N SER A 810 -36.62 -19.58 -7.53
CA SER A 810 -35.24 -19.48 -7.99
C SER A 810 -34.29 -19.46 -6.81
N GLY A 811 -33.12 -20.07 -6.97
CA GLY A 811 -32.13 -20.12 -5.91
C GLY A 811 -30.73 -19.90 -6.44
N PHE A 812 -29.87 -19.44 -5.54
CA PHE A 812 -28.44 -19.31 -5.76
C PHE A 812 -27.71 -19.91 -4.57
N PHE A 813 -26.74 -20.78 -4.84
CA PHE A 813 -25.86 -21.32 -3.82
C PHE A 813 -24.41 -21.10 -4.23
N GLN A 814 -23.58 -20.68 -3.27
CA GLN A 814 -22.14 -20.70 -3.42
C GLN A 814 -21.48 -21.36 -2.22
N ALA A 815 -20.38 -22.05 -2.48
CA ALA A 815 -19.44 -22.50 -1.47
C ALA A 815 -18.02 -22.34 -1.99
N GLN A 816 -17.10 -21.82 -1.17
CA GLN A 816 -15.71 -21.65 -1.55
C GLN A 816 -14.77 -21.86 -0.36
N SER A 817 -13.57 -22.38 -0.64
CA SER A 817 -12.49 -22.48 0.34
C SER A 817 -12.14 -21.12 0.94
N GLY A 818 -11.66 -21.09 2.19
CA GLY A 818 -11.14 -19.88 2.81
C GLY A 818 -9.89 -19.34 2.12
N SER A 819 -9.57 -18.07 2.37
CA SER A 819 -8.34 -17.44 1.85
C SER A 819 -7.15 -17.91 2.66
N PRO A 820 -5.98 -18.14 2.02
CA PRO A 820 -4.73 -18.29 2.75
C PRO A 820 -4.40 -17.04 3.56
N PHE A 821 -3.62 -17.21 4.63
CA PHE A 821 -3.06 -16.10 5.39
C PHE A 821 -1.74 -16.51 6.04
N THR A 822 -0.95 -15.51 6.43
CA THR A 822 0.36 -15.66 7.05
C THR A 822 0.34 -15.06 8.45
N VAL A 823 0.89 -15.79 9.43
CA VAL A 823 1.22 -15.18 10.73
C VAL A 823 2.49 -14.38 10.55
N PHE A 824 2.46 -13.11 10.95
CA PHE A 824 3.58 -12.19 10.81
C PHE A 824 3.69 -11.30 12.04
N ALA A 825 4.80 -10.61 12.19
CA ALA A 825 4.89 -9.40 13.00
C ALA A 825 5.63 -8.34 12.20
N SER A 826 5.17 -7.09 12.21
CA SER A 826 6.14 -6.00 12.04
C SER A 826 7.07 -6.08 13.24
N GLU A 827 8.35 -5.77 13.09
CA GLU A 827 9.26 -5.82 14.23
C GLU A 827 9.85 -4.45 14.50
N PRO A 828 9.72 -3.98 15.74
CA PRO A 828 10.41 -2.80 16.19
C PRO A 828 11.88 -3.13 16.44
N GLU A 829 12.72 -2.10 16.47
CA GLU A 829 14.11 -2.25 16.87
C GLU A 829 14.24 -2.86 18.28
N ILE A 830 15.30 -3.66 18.45
CA ILE A 830 15.67 -4.29 19.71
C ILE A 830 16.59 -3.38 20.52
N ALA A 831 16.17 -3.07 21.74
CA ALA A 831 16.90 -2.24 22.69
C ALA A 831 17.83 -3.05 23.59
N ASN A 832 17.57 -4.36 23.78
CA ASN A 832 18.43 -5.23 24.56
C ASN A 832 18.29 -6.71 24.20
N ALA A 833 19.27 -7.47 24.66
CA ALA A 833 19.44 -8.91 24.52
C ALA A 833 18.19 -9.77 24.76
N SER A 834 17.38 -9.47 25.78
CA SER A 834 16.23 -10.32 26.12
C SER A 834 15.08 -10.19 25.13
N GLN A 835 15.09 -9.16 24.27
CA GLN A 835 14.06 -8.95 23.26
C GLN A 835 14.25 -9.86 22.03
N LEU A 836 15.44 -10.43 21.80
CA LEU A 836 15.71 -11.36 20.71
C LEU A 836 14.89 -12.65 20.80
N THR A 837 14.47 -13.06 22.00
CA THR A 837 13.63 -14.25 22.20
C THR A 837 12.13 -13.94 22.08
N SER A 838 11.75 -12.67 21.88
CA SER A 838 10.36 -12.24 21.72
C SER A 838 9.76 -12.75 20.41
N LEU A 839 8.50 -13.23 20.47
CA LEU A 839 7.72 -13.59 19.28
C LEU A 839 7.37 -12.40 18.38
N THR A 840 7.52 -11.17 18.87
CA THR A 840 7.26 -9.95 18.09
C THR A 840 8.55 -9.27 17.69
N ARG A 841 9.46 -9.05 18.67
CA ARG A 841 10.74 -8.36 18.52
C ARG A 841 11.94 -9.24 18.13
N GLY A 842 11.70 -10.49 17.78
CA GLY A 842 12.72 -11.38 17.23
C GLY A 842 12.20 -12.24 16.09
N SER A 843 11.05 -11.89 15.53
CA SER A 843 10.18 -12.70 14.65
C SER A 843 10.72 -12.92 13.23
N GLY A 844 11.96 -12.54 12.94
CA GLY A 844 12.72 -12.91 11.75
C GLY A 844 12.50 -12.16 10.42
N GLY A 845 12.69 -10.86 10.46
CA GLY A 845 12.73 -9.84 9.40
C GLY A 845 13.88 -8.84 9.63
N ILE A 846 14.96 -9.35 10.23
CA ILE A 846 16.27 -8.78 10.62
C ILE A 846 16.38 -7.25 10.53
N TYR A 847 16.26 -6.60 11.67
CA TYR A 847 15.30 -5.51 11.76
C TYR A 847 15.87 -4.11 11.82
N ARG A 848 15.66 -3.43 10.69
CA ARG A 848 14.27 -3.02 10.45
C ARG A 848 13.81 -3.34 9.04
N LEU A 849 12.93 -4.33 8.87
CA LEU A 849 12.01 -4.41 7.72
C LEU A 849 10.61 -4.89 8.11
N GLY A 850 9.63 -4.11 7.66
CA GLY A 850 8.26 -4.48 7.29
C GLY A 850 7.56 -5.57 8.07
N PHE A 851 7.89 -6.85 7.82
CA PHE A 851 7.22 -8.01 8.42
C PHE A 851 8.16 -9.22 8.50
N GLY A 852 8.40 -9.70 9.71
CA GLY A 852 9.04 -11.00 9.99
C GLY A 852 8.03 -12.13 10.02
N ARG A 853 8.51 -13.34 9.71
CA ARG A 853 7.77 -14.59 9.88
C ARG A 853 8.47 -15.41 10.96
N PRO A 854 7.80 -15.77 12.08
CA PRO A 854 8.44 -16.50 13.17
C PRO A 854 8.83 -17.93 12.75
N ASN A 855 9.48 -18.67 13.64
CA ASN A 855 9.55 -20.11 13.50
C ASN A 855 8.21 -20.74 13.87
N ILE A 856 7.83 -21.83 13.19
CA ILE A 856 6.77 -22.75 13.56
C ILE A 856 7.40 -24.07 14.03
N ASN A 857 6.98 -24.53 15.23
CA ASN A 857 7.50 -25.71 15.91
C ASN A 857 6.52 -26.89 15.91
N CYS A 858 5.34 -26.71 15.31
CA CYS A 858 4.27 -27.71 15.21
C CYS A 858 3.80 -27.81 13.74
N THR A 859 2.88 -28.74 13.44
CA THR A 859 2.29 -28.76 12.09
C THR A 859 1.30 -27.60 11.92
N ALA A 860 1.13 -27.13 10.68
CA ALA A 860 0.17 -26.06 10.39
C ALA A 860 -1.28 -26.40 10.79
N ALA A 861 -1.63 -27.69 10.78
CA ALA A 861 -2.94 -28.16 11.23
C ALA A 861 -3.06 -28.08 12.76
N ASP A 862 -2.02 -28.45 13.51
CA ASP A 862 -2.01 -28.41 14.98
C ASP A 862 -2.01 -26.97 15.54
N ALA A 863 -1.53 -26.02 14.75
CA ALA A 863 -1.58 -24.60 15.10
C ALA A 863 -3.00 -24.01 15.08
N ILE A 864 -3.99 -24.71 14.48
CA ILE A 864 -5.36 -24.23 14.33
C ILE A 864 -6.34 -25.13 15.11
N SER A 865 -6.98 -24.59 16.15
CA SER A 865 -7.92 -25.32 17.01
C SER A 865 -9.37 -25.38 16.47
N GLY A 866 -9.62 -24.74 15.33
CA GLY A 866 -10.94 -24.66 14.67
C GLY A 866 -11.57 -23.27 14.74
N TYR A 867 -12.40 -22.94 13.76
CA TYR A 867 -13.02 -21.61 13.65
C TYR A 867 -14.30 -21.52 14.46
N SER A 868 -14.33 -20.66 15.48
CA SER A 868 -15.49 -20.41 16.32
C SER A 868 -15.74 -18.90 16.50
N ALA A 869 -16.97 -18.54 16.90
CA ALA A 869 -17.32 -17.16 17.23
C ALA A 869 -16.93 -16.82 18.68
N GLY A 870 -16.49 -15.59 18.90
CA GLY A 870 -16.13 -15.06 20.22
C GLY A 870 -14.65 -14.69 20.30
N ASN A 871 -14.22 -14.19 21.47
CA ASN A 871 -12.83 -13.78 21.71
C ASN A 871 -11.93 -14.99 22.03
N VAL A 872 -12.12 -16.10 21.30
CA VAL A 872 -11.35 -17.33 21.46
C VAL A 872 -10.30 -17.38 20.35
N PRO A 873 -9.00 -17.37 20.69
CA PRO A 873 -7.95 -17.52 19.69
C PRO A 873 -8.06 -18.88 19.00
N VAL A 874 -8.16 -18.87 17.68
CA VAL A 874 -8.14 -20.07 16.82
C VAL A 874 -6.72 -20.49 16.45
N ILE A 875 -5.74 -19.60 16.68
CA ILE A 875 -4.32 -19.83 16.43
C ILE A 875 -3.63 -20.10 17.77
N ASN A 876 -2.94 -21.24 17.88
CA ASN A 876 -2.15 -21.57 19.06
C ASN A 876 -0.79 -20.84 19.00
N THR A 877 -0.63 -19.79 19.82
CA THR A 877 0.62 -19.03 19.92
C THR A 877 1.82 -19.88 20.35
N SER A 878 1.62 -20.97 21.10
CA SER A 878 2.71 -21.84 21.57
C SER A 878 3.41 -22.60 20.44
N CYS A 879 2.80 -22.66 19.26
CA CYS A 879 3.41 -23.24 18.08
C CYS A 879 4.50 -22.36 17.47
N PHE A 880 4.64 -21.10 17.89
CA PHE A 880 5.59 -20.18 17.32
C PHE A 880 6.76 -19.92 18.28
N SER A 881 7.95 -19.69 17.72
CA SER A 881 9.13 -19.21 18.45
C SER A 881 9.87 -18.14 17.66
N SER A 882 10.63 -17.32 18.37
CA SER A 882 11.54 -16.38 17.74
C SER A 882 12.67 -17.12 17.00
N PRO A 883 13.01 -16.76 15.75
CA PRO A 883 14.25 -17.17 15.09
C PRO A 883 15.51 -16.47 15.62
N LEU A 884 15.45 -15.80 16.76
CA LEU A 884 16.59 -15.18 17.45
C LEU A 884 17.34 -14.15 16.59
N GLY A 885 16.60 -13.40 15.78
CA GLY A 885 17.16 -12.37 14.90
C GLY A 885 17.65 -12.86 13.53
N GLY A 886 17.44 -14.14 13.17
CA GLY A 886 17.55 -14.65 11.80
C GLY A 886 16.19 -14.69 11.09
N PHE A 887 16.12 -15.09 9.81
CA PHE A 887 14.83 -15.31 9.15
C PHE A 887 14.14 -16.58 9.69
N GLY A 888 12.84 -16.53 9.99
CA GLY A 888 12.12 -17.69 10.49
C GLY A 888 11.70 -18.68 9.40
N ASN A 889 11.28 -19.88 9.84
CA ASN A 889 10.95 -20.99 8.95
C ASN A 889 9.46 -21.07 8.53
N LEU A 890 8.57 -20.23 9.10
CA LEU A 890 7.16 -20.24 8.74
C LEU A 890 6.99 -19.77 7.30
N GLY A 891 6.42 -20.61 6.42
CA GLY A 891 6.13 -20.25 5.02
C GLY A 891 5.06 -19.15 4.88
N ARG A 892 5.12 -18.35 3.80
CA ARG A 892 4.00 -17.47 3.44
C ARG A 892 2.77 -18.34 3.17
N ASN A 893 1.61 -17.88 3.62
CA ASN A 893 0.30 -18.46 3.37
C ASN A 893 0.19 -19.93 3.79
N THR A 894 0.86 -20.25 4.90
CA THR A 894 0.84 -21.58 5.52
C THR A 894 -0.55 -21.94 6.05
N PHE A 895 -1.33 -20.95 6.51
CA PHE A 895 -2.66 -21.17 7.08
C PHE A 895 -3.76 -20.80 6.11
N ARG A 896 -4.96 -21.34 6.30
CA ARG A 896 -6.14 -21.03 5.49
C ARG A 896 -7.36 -20.79 6.35
N GLY A 897 -7.97 -19.62 6.19
CA GLY A 897 -9.15 -19.18 6.93
C GLY A 897 -10.39 -20.05 6.71
N PRO A 898 -11.51 -19.70 7.37
CA PRO A 898 -12.76 -20.45 7.28
C PRO A 898 -13.34 -20.45 5.86
N MET A 899 -14.01 -21.55 5.49
CA MET A 899 -14.74 -21.62 4.23
C MET A 899 -15.97 -20.70 4.25
N GLN A 900 -16.39 -20.26 3.07
CA GLN A 900 -17.58 -19.43 2.92
C GLN A 900 -18.67 -20.20 2.18
N LYS A 901 -19.91 -20.13 2.67
CA LYS A 901 -21.09 -20.73 2.04
C LYS A 901 -22.31 -19.81 2.20
N ARG A 902 -23.12 -19.72 1.16
CA ARG A 902 -24.33 -18.89 1.15
C ARG A 902 -25.40 -19.53 0.26
N PHE A 903 -26.63 -19.48 0.73
CA PHE A 903 -27.81 -19.89 -0.01
C PHE A 903 -28.84 -18.77 -0.02
N ASP A 904 -29.25 -18.36 -1.21
CA ASP A 904 -30.28 -17.35 -1.44
C ASP A 904 -31.44 -18.01 -2.19
N LEU A 905 -32.67 -17.60 -1.88
CA LEU A 905 -33.88 -18.17 -2.42
C LEU A 905 -34.89 -17.07 -2.71
N SER A 906 -35.56 -17.14 -3.86
CA SER A 906 -36.60 -16.22 -4.26
C SER A 906 -37.84 -16.99 -4.67
N PHE A 907 -38.98 -16.58 -4.13
CA PHE A 907 -40.30 -17.03 -4.54
C PHE A 907 -40.96 -15.90 -5.31
N ALA A 908 -41.46 -16.17 -6.51
CA ALA A 908 -42.18 -15.18 -7.27
C ALA A 908 -43.50 -15.75 -7.80
N LYS A 909 -44.51 -14.87 -7.84
CA LYS A 909 -45.80 -15.10 -8.45
C LYS A 909 -46.03 -14.02 -9.51
N SER A 910 -46.01 -14.43 -10.76
CA SER A 910 -46.42 -13.58 -11.88
C SER A 910 -47.86 -13.91 -12.26
N THR A 911 -48.68 -12.88 -12.49
CA THR A 911 -50.05 -13.02 -12.98
C THR A 911 -50.37 -11.91 -13.96
N LYS A 912 -51.03 -12.26 -15.07
CA LYS A 912 -51.64 -11.26 -15.94
C LYS A 912 -52.95 -10.80 -15.30
N ILE A 913 -53.15 -9.50 -15.20
CA ILE A 913 -54.43 -8.91 -14.75
C ILE A 913 -55.37 -8.82 -15.95
N ASN A 914 -54.87 -8.28 -17.08
CA ASN A 914 -55.54 -8.24 -18.38
C ASN A 914 -54.48 -8.28 -19.50
N GLU A 915 -54.85 -7.94 -20.73
CA GLU A 915 -53.95 -7.96 -21.91
C GLU A 915 -52.83 -6.91 -21.86
N ARG A 916 -53.03 -5.82 -21.12
CA ARG A 916 -52.09 -4.70 -21.00
C ARG A 916 -51.33 -4.75 -19.66
N MET A 917 -51.99 -5.25 -18.62
CA MET A 917 -51.50 -5.19 -17.25
C MET A 917 -51.02 -6.56 -16.74
N SER A 918 -49.81 -6.60 -16.19
CA SER A 918 -49.30 -7.75 -15.42
C SER A 918 -48.74 -7.33 -14.08
N PHE A 919 -48.85 -8.23 -13.11
CA PHE A 919 -48.40 -8.05 -11.74
C PHE A 919 -47.48 -9.20 -11.35
N GLU A 920 -46.37 -8.85 -10.71
CA GLU A 920 -45.40 -9.79 -10.17
C GLU A 920 -45.17 -9.47 -8.70
N LEU A 921 -45.46 -10.43 -7.83
CA LEU A 921 -45.12 -10.39 -6.41
C LEU A 921 -43.92 -11.32 -6.19
N GLY A 922 -42.90 -10.85 -5.47
CA GLY A 922 -41.74 -11.64 -5.12
C GLY A 922 -41.37 -11.50 -3.65
N PHE A 923 -40.79 -12.57 -3.12
CA PHE A 923 -40.17 -12.62 -1.80
C PHE A 923 -38.78 -13.21 -1.95
N ASP A 924 -37.77 -12.38 -1.72
CA ASP A 924 -36.36 -12.73 -1.82
C ASP A 924 -35.78 -12.90 -0.41
N LEU A 925 -35.17 -14.06 -0.15
CA LEU A 925 -34.48 -14.41 1.08
C LEU A 925 -33.00 -14.56 0.77
N PHE A 926 -32.19 -13.66 1.30
CA PHE A 926 -30.73 -13.72 1.25
C PHE A 926 -30.19 -14.39 2.50
N ASN A 927 -29.17 -15.24 2.34
CA ASN A 927 -28.62 -16.05 3.43
C ASN A 927 -29.71 -16.81 4.20
N VAL A 928 -30.49 -17.63 3.49
CA VAL A 928 -31.68 -18.35 3.98
C VAL A 928 -31.43 -19.14 5.26
N PHE A 929 -30.23 -19.70 5.43
CA PHE A 929 -29.87 -20.49 6.61
C PHE A 929 -29.26 -19.66 7.73
N ASP A 930 -29.16 -18.34 7.56
CA ASP A 930 -28.42 -17.42 8.46
C ASP A 930 -27.02 -17.96 8.79
N THR A 931 -26.34 -18.48 7.76
CA THR A 931 -25.00 -19.01 7.92
C THR A 931 -24.03 -17.85 8.20
N VAL A 932 -23.33 -17.94 9.32
CA VAL A 932 -22.24 -17.02 9.64
C VAL A 932 -21.02 -17.40 8.81
N ASN A 933 -20.56 -16.47 7.96
CA ASN A 933 -19.31 -16.62 7.24
C ASN A 933 -18.25 -15.78 7.95
N PHE A 934 -17.31 -16.44 8.61
CA PHE A 934 -16.23 -15.75 9.33
C PHE A 934 -15.18 -15.18 8.38
N GLN A 935 -14.54 -14.08 8.77
CA GLN A 935 -13.29 -13.63 8.14
C GLN A 935 -12.09 -14.45 8.64
N SER A 936 -10.92 -14.22 8.04
CA SER A 936 -9.68 -14.76 8.60
C SER A 936 -9.43 -14.22 10.02
N PRO A 937 -8.83 -15.01 10.93
CA PRO A 937 -8.41 -14.49 12.23
C PRO A 937 -7.33 -13.41 12.06
N ASN A 938 -7.19 -12.53 13.06
CA ASN A 938 -6.07 -11.61 13.12
C ASN A 938 -4.75 -12.41 13.20
N SER A 939 -3.83 -12.14 12.29
CA SER A 939 -2.58 -12.89 12.15
C SER A 939 -1.33 -12.06 12.48
N ASP A 940 -1.53 -10.87 13.06
CA ASP A 940 -0.46 -9.96 13.47
C ASP A 940 -0.05 -10.21 14.93
N LEU A 941 1.15 -10.73 15.14
CA LEU A 941 1.69 -11.04 16.47
C LEU A 941 1.86 -9.79 17.35
N GLN A 942 1.91 -8.59 16.78
CA GLN A 942 1.95 -7.37 17.58
C GLN A 942 0.63 -7.08 18.30
N ASP A 943 -0.49 -7.61 17.80
CA ASP A 943 -1.80 -7.42 18.41
C ASP A 943 -2.03 -8.41 19.55
N SER A 944 -1.50 -8.10 20.73
CA SER A 944 -1.60 -8.98 21.90
C SER A 944 -3.04 -9.22 22.39
N VAL A 945 -4.03 -8.47 21.89
CA VAL A 945 -5.43 -8.57 22.30
C VAL A 945 -6.21 -9.47 21.35
N ASP A 946 -6.12 -9.20 20.06
CA ASP A 946 -6.94 -9.87 19.05
C ASP A 946 -6.18 -10.93 18.25
N PHE A 947 -4.87 -11.15 18.48
CA PHE A 947 -4.13 -12.19 17.77
C PHE A 947 -4.81 -13.57 17.85
N GLY A 948 -5.00 -14.18 16.69
CA GLY A 948 -5.69 -15.46 16.54
C GLY A 948 -7.20 -15.37 16.70
N VAL A 949 -7.78 -14.21 17.01
CA VAL A 949 -9.23 -14.04 17.19
C VAL A 949 -9.90 -13.63 15.87
N ILE A 950 -11.11 -14.12 15.65
CA ILE A 950 -11.97 -13.66 14.56
C ILE A 950 -12.86 -12.53 15.07
N THR A 951 -12.58 -11.31 14.63
CA THR A 951 -13.34 -10.10 15.05
C THR A 951 -14.47 -9.73 14.08
N ASN A 952 -14.45 -10.28 12.86
CA ASN A 952 -15.33 -9.89 11.76
C ASN A 952 -15.97 -11.06 11.01
N THR A 953 -17.12 -10.79 10.39
CA THR A 953 -17.84 -11.70 9.49
C THR A 953 -17.97 -11.08 8.10
N THR A 954 -18.32 -11.91 7.11
CA THR A 954 -18.60 -11.51 5.73
C THR A 954 -19.97 -12.03 5.29
N GLY A 955 -20.57 -11.44 4.26
CA GLY A 955 -21.79 -11.95 3.63
C GLY A 955 -23.12 -11.54 4.26
N GLY A 956 -23.12 -10.89 5.43
CA GLY A 956 -24.30 -10.31 6.09
C GLY A 956 -25.27 -11.33 6.71
N PRO A 957 -26.19 -10.87 7.59
CA PRO A 957 -27.20 -11.74 8.18
C PRO A 957 -28.27 -12.13 7.15
N ARG A 958 -29.21 -12.98 7.56
CA ARG A 958 -30.43 -13.22 6.77
C ARG A 958 -31.20 -11.92 6.52
N VAL A 959 -31.55 -11.67 5.26
CA VAL A 959 -32.37 -10.52 4.85
C VAL A 959 -33.54 -10.99 4.01
N GLY A 960 -34.75 -10.61 4.39
CA GLY A 960 -35.96 -10.81 3.59
C GLY A 960 -36.36 -9.52 2.88
N GLN A 961 -36.71 -9.60 1.59
CA GLN A 961 -37.18 -8.48 0.79
C GLN A 961 -38.46 -8.86 0.04
N PHE A 962 -39.46 -7.98 0.09
CA PHE A 962 -40.66 -8.10 -0.72
C PHE A 962 -40.55 -7.17 -1.93
N ARG A 963 -40.91 -7.68 -3.09
CA ARG A 963 -40.96 -6.91 -4.34
C ARG A 963 -42.34 -7.02 -4.97
N ALA A 964 -42.84 -5.89 -5.45
CA ALA A 964 -44.06 -5.81 -6.23
C ALA A 964 -43.77 -5.04 -7.51
N LYS A 965 -44.05 -5.62 -8.67
CA LYS A 965 -43.83 -5.00 -9.97
C LYS A 965 -45.12 -5.00 -10.77
N PHE A 966 -45.57 -3.82 -11.15
CA PHE A 966 -46.68 -3.60 -12.07
C PHE A 966 -46.11 -3.24 -13.45
N ARG A 967 -46.64 -3.85 -14.50
CA ARG A 967 -46.32 -3.54 -15.90
C ARG A 967 -47.63 -3.19 -16.59
N PHE A 968 -47.66 -2.08 -17.33
CA PHE A 968 -48.83 -1.52 -18.01
C PHE A 968 -48.67 -1.56 -19.52
#